data_AF-A0A6N3BND6-F1
#
_entry.id   AF-A0A6N3BND6-F1
#
_cell.length_a   1.000
_cell.length_b   1.000
_cell.length_c   1.000
_cell.angle_alpha   90.00
_cell.angle_beta   90.00
_cell.angle_gamma   90.00
#
_symmetry.space_group_name_H-M   'P 1'
#
loop_
_entity.id
_entity.type
_entity.pdbx_description
1 polymer ?
#
loop_
_entity_poly.entity_id
_entity_poly.type
_entity_poly.pdbx_seq_one_letter_code
_entity_poly.pdbx_strand_id
1 'polypeptide(L)'
;MDKRKGSTHARSRGRVEGQSGHPGSSRRKGRPMTTGRGRNGRSGTRHAKKVNRARKRRNKILFVMIIILLIMILAAGAVFFKRYGSSNEEADKEQYYGIENSDDLALIINNEVVKKEESSAESSSDSSTDSVIPGKVFDGQYYVAYQVLRDKINSRFYWDANERVLLYTLPDGNVSVSENSSEYTAVNETKSEDYVILKTDGDIAYIALPFIQEYTNMEYSVEQEPNRAIITSKWGEIETAEVKKDTQVRYLGGVKSPILTEVKKSDKVTVLEDEDDWMKVATADGYVGYIKTKFLKNQKKEKTSRDFTEPVYSDMTEDHSINMAWHNVTNAAANNAVQQVLASTSGLTTIAPTWFSLADTEGNISSIADADYVNYAHTAGLEVWAVFRDFHGGTNSYDETYETLRYTSKRAKLEDQVVAAAVAAGVDGINLDFELISSKCGVHYVQLVRELSVKCHQNNLVFSVDNYVPQSYNSHYDLKEQGIVADYVVIMAYDEHTEGSYEAGSVASISYLQDGIEKTLKKVSADKVIAGIPFFTRLWFETAKSPEQLSEEAGTEAASYPNKVSSKALGMEEAAQSVVNAGATAQWDEKTQQNYAKWSADGGTYRIWLEDAQSLEAKLKVIQGNKLAGVAEWSLGREESSVWKLISQYVN
;
A
#
# COMPACT_ATOMS: atom_id res chain seq x y z
N MET A 1 -80.01 -1.88 8.48
CA MET A 1 -80.13 -1.85 9.95
C MET A 1 -79.09 -0.85 10.45
N ASP A 2 -79.46 0.41 10.70
CA ASP A 2 -80.03 0.94 11.97
C ASP A 2 -79.07 0.74 13.16
N LYS A 3 -78.75 1.69 14.04
CA LYS A 3 -79.24 3.06 14.34
C LYS A 3 -78.28 3.67 15.40
N ARG A 4 -77.90 4.96 15.30
CA ARG A 4 -78.35 6.12 16.14
C ARG A 4 -78.04 6.00 17.65
N LYS A 5 -77.54 7.02 18.37
CA LYS A 5 -77.97 8.44 18.61
C LYS A 5 -76.95 9.02 19.64
N GLY A 6 -76.72 10.32 19.87
CA GLY A 6 -77.29 11.62 19.51
C GLY A 6 -76.43 12.74 20.16
N SER A 7 -76.33 13.95 19.58
CA SER A 7 -77.16 15.16 19.87
C SER A 7 -76.56 16.03 20.99
N THR A 8 -76.21 17.32 20.83
CA THR A 8 -77.06 18.54 20.66
C THR A 8 -76.18 19.76 20.27
N HIS A 9 -76.44 20.52 19.18
CA HIS A 9 -77.23 21.79 19.08
C HIS A 9 -76.50 23.08 19.56
N ALA A 10 -76.56 24.27 18.91
CA ALA A 10 -77.36 24.80 17.79
C ALA A 10 -76.72 26.14 17.29
N ARG A 11 -76.57 26.37 15.96
CA ARG A 11 -77.40 27.18 15.02
C ARG A 11 -77.21 28.70 15.08
N SER A 12 -77.39 29.51 14.03
CA SER A 12 -77.48 29.39 12.56
C SER A 12 -77.93 30.76 12.02
N ARG A 13 -77.55 31.17 10.81
CA ARG A 13 -78.39 31.40 9.60
C ARG A 13 -77.95 32.74 8.98
N GLY A 14 -78.01 32.99 7.67
CA GLY A 14 -78.63 32.22 6.60
C GLY A 14 -78.26 32.79 5.23
N ARG A 15 -78.56 31.99 4.22
CA ARG A 15 -78.41 32.23 2.78
C ARG A 15 -79.76 32.75 2.23
N VAL A 16 -79.75 33.44 1.08
CA VAL A 16 -80.56 33.17 -0.13
C VAL A 16 -80.63 34.40 -1.05
N GLU A 17 -80.64 34.11 -2.34
CA GLU A 17 -80.82 34.95 -3.54
C GLU A 17 -82.10 35.79 -3.55
N GLY A 18 -82.16 36.78 -4.45
CA GLY A 18 -83.44 37.40 -4.82
C GLY A 18 -83.30 38.68 -5.65
N GLN A 19 -83.57 38.56 -6.94
CA GLN A 19 -83.75 39.65 -7.90
C GLN A 19 -85.10 40.39 -7.73
N SER A 20 -85.09 41.68 -8.06
CA SER A 20 -86.15 42.48 -8.71
C SER A 20 -87.37 43.03 -7.93
N GLY A 21 -87.71 44.30 -8.23
CA GLY A 21 -88.99 44.99 -7.98
C GLY A 21 -88.86 46.26 -7.10
N HIS A 22 -88.63 47.48 -7.63
CA HIS A 22 -89.61 48.54 -7.97
C HIS A 22 -90.40 49.16 -6.78
N PRO A 23 -90.97 50.39 -6.86
CA PRO A 23 -90.45 51.68 -7.37
C PRO A 23 -90.88 52.93 -6.53
N GLY A 24 -90.40 54.12 -6.94
CA GLY A 24 -91.02 55.46 -6.72
C GLY A 24 -90.59 56.19 -5.44
N SER A 25 -90.42 57.51 -5.35
CA SER A 25 -90.52 58.72 -6.19
C SER A 25 -89.71 59.81 -5.42
N SER A 26 -89.11 60.89 -5.94
CA SER A 26 -89.71 62.04 -6.64
C SER A 26 -88.63 63.07 -7.07
N ARG A 27 -88.72 63.55 -8.33
CA ARG A 27 -88.55 64.93 -8.91
C ARG A 27 -87.64 65.96 -8.18
N ARG A 28 -86.85 66.86 -8.82
CA ARG A 28 -86.99 67.60 -10.11
C ARG A 28 -85.71 68.44 -10.41
N LYS A 29 -85.35 68.57 -11.72
CA LYS A 29 -84.79 69.69 -12.55
C LYS A 29 -83.99 70.84 -11.89
N GLY A 30 -82.97 71.49 -12.47
CA GLY A 30 -82.47 71.56 -13.86
C GLY A 30 -81.40 72.67 -14.04
N ARG A 31 -80.84 72.74 -15.26
CA ARG A 31 -79.93 73.75 -15.90
C ARG A 31 -80.42 75.22 -15.79
N PRO A 32 -79.64 76.30 -16.10
CA PRO A 32 -78.94 76.52 -17.40
C PRO A 32 -77.66 77.40 -17.42
N MET A 33 -77.26 77.79 -18.64
CA MET A 33 -76.02 78.38 -19.17
C MET A 33 -75.98 79.94 -19.24
N THR A 34 -74.74 80.48 -19.21
CA THR A 34 -74.12 81.65 -19.93
C THR A 34 -74.73 83.07 -19.94
N THR A 35 -73.88 84.11 -19.73
CA THR A 35 -73.44 85.16 -20.72
C THR A 35 -72.44 86.20 -20.13
N GLY A 36 -71.35 86.51 -20.85
CA GLY A 36 -71.03 87.89 -21.34
C GLY A 36 -70.24 88.95 -20.52
N ARG A 37 -69.03 89.27 -21.03
CA ARG A 37 -68.35 90.60 -21.20
C ARG A 37 -67.91 91.50 -20.02
N GLY A 38 -66.67 92.01 -20.10
CA GLY A 38 -66.23 93.30 -19.49
C GLY A 38 -64.71 93.45 -19.37
N ARG A 39 -64.14 94.63 -19.62
CA ARG A 39 -62.73 94.91 -19.97
C ARG A 39 -62.05 95.83 -18.92
N ASN A 40 -60.71 95.78 -18.88
CA ASN A 40 -59.72 96.83 -18.52
C ASN A 40 -59.39 97.24 -17.06
N GLY A 41 -58.07 97.41 -16.82
CA GLY A 41 -57.44 98.31 -15.83
C GLY A 41 -56.37 97.64 -14.96
N ARG A 42 -55.07 97.63 -15.33
CA ARG A 42 -53.95 98.48 -14.79
C ARG A 42 -53.95 98.58 -13.25
N SER A 43 -52.85 98.45 -12.49
CA SER A 43 -51.40 98.38 -12.73
C SER A 43 -50.67 98.31 -11.37
N GLY A 44 -49.48 97.70 -11.32
CA GLY A 44 -48.47 97.89 -10.25
C GLY A 44 -48.59 96.89 -9.09
N THR A 45 -47.53 96.31 -8.53
CA THR A 45 -46.08 96.59 -8.63
C THR A 45 -45.29 95.37 -8.16
N ARG A 46 -44.05 95.31 -8.65
CA ARG A 46 -43.00 94.29 -8.47
C ARG A 46 -42.69 93.99 -6.99
N HIS A 47 -42.57 92.72 -6.61
CA HIS A 47 -41.47 92.16 -5.77
C HIS A 47 -41.57 90.62 -5.57
N ALA A 48 -41.34 89.79 -6.61
CA ALA A 48 -41.13 88.33 -6.42
C ALA A 48 -40.58 87.59 -7.67
N LYS A 49 -39.63 88.16 -8.42
CA LYS A 49 -39.07 87.49 -9.63
C LYS A 49 -37.54 87.40 -9.60
N LYS A 50 -36.95 86.89 -8.52
CA LYS A 50 -35.52 86.50 -8.49
C LYS A 50 -35.17 85.21 -7.74
N VAL A 51 -36.11 84.49 -7.13
CA VAL A 51 -35.80 83.28 -6.31
C VAL A 51 -36.03 81.94 -7.05
N ASN A 52 -36.75 81.92 -8.18
CA ASN A 52 -37.25 80.66 -8.77
C ASN A 52 -36.40 80.02 -9.90
N ARG A 53 -35.33 80.66 -10.40
CA ARG A 53 -34.41 80.03 -11.39
C ARG A 53 -33.22 79.30 -10.75
N ALA A 54 -32.75 79.74 -9.59
CA ALA A 54 -31.66 79.08 -8.85
C ALA A 54 -32.10 77.75 -8.21
N ARG A 55 -33.34 77.67 -7.71
CA ARG A 55 -33.92 76.48 -7.06
C ARG A 55 -34.12 75.30 -8.05
N LYS A 56 -34.52 75.59 -9.30
CA LYS A 56 -34.67 74.58 -10.36
C LYS A 56 -33.34 74.02 -10.89
N ARG A 57 -32.28 74.84 -10.97
CA ARG A 57 -30.91 74.37 -11.30
C ARG A 57 -30.31 73.56 -10.15
N ARG A 58 -30.49 74.00 -8.90
CA ARG A 58 -30.02 73.29 -7.70
C ARG A 58 -30.70 71.93 -7.53
N ASN A 59 -32.00 71.81 -7.81
CA ASN A 59 -32.70 70.51 -7.76
C ASN A 59 -32.28 69.57 -8.91
N LYS A 60 -31.95 70.08 -10.10
CA LYS A 60 -31.36 69.27 -11.18
C LYS A 60 -29.95 68.78 -10.84
N ILE A 61 -29.13 69.63 -10.23
CA ILE A 61 -27.78 69.25 -9.77
C ILE A 61 -27.86 68.22 -8.63
N LEU A 62 -28.79 68.40 -7.68
CA LEU A 62 -29.02 67.43 -6.59
C LEU A 62 -29.51 66.08 -7.13
N PHE A 63 -30.41 66.09 -8.11
CA PHE A 63 -30.90 64.87 -8.77
C PHE A 63 -29.79 64.14 -9.53
N VAL A 64 -28.92 64.86 -10.24
CA VAL A 64 -27.74 64.29 -10.91
C VAL A 64 -26.74 63.74 -9.88
N MET A 65 -26.51 64.42 -8.75
CA MET A 65 -25.66 63.92 -7.67
C MET A 65 -26.19 62.64 -7.02
N ILE A 66 -27.52 62.50 -6.86
CA ILE A 66 -28.14 61.26 -6.36
C ILE A 66 -27.96 60.12 -7.35
N ILE A 67 -28.10 60.38 -8.66
CA ILE A 67 -27.84 59.38 -9.70
C ILE A 67 -26.37 58.95 -9.69
N ILE A 68 -25.43 59.89 -9.59
CA ILE A 68 -23.98 59.59 -9.51
C ILE A 68 -23.69 58.76 -8.25
N LEU A 69 -24.29 59.09 -7.10
CA LEU A 69 -24.14 58.33 -5.86
C LEU A 69 -24.69 56.90 -5.99
N LEU A 70 -25.86 56.71 -6.61
CA LEU A 70 -26.42 55.39 -6.89
C LEU A 70 -25.52 54.59 -7.83
N ILE A 71 -24.96 55.22 -8.87
CA ILE A 71 -23.98 54.59 -9.75
C ILE A 71 -22.72 54.22 -8.99
N MET A 72 -22.23 55.06 -8.07
CA MET A 72 -21.07 54.73 -7.23
C MET A 72 -21.36 53.61 -6.23
N ILE A 73 -22.57 53.54 -5.65
CA ILE A 73 -22.98 52.44 -4.77
C ILE A 73 -23.12 51.13 -5.57
N LEU A 74 -23.69 51.19 -6.78
CA LEU A 74 -23.77 50.04 -7.69
C LEU A 74 -22.38 49.60 -8.15
N ALA A 75 -21.49 50.54 -8.47
CA ALA A 75 -20.11 50.26 -8.85
C ALA A 75 -19.31 49.68 -7.67
N ALA A 76 -19.43 50.27 -6.48
CA ALA A 76 -18.82 49.75 -5.26
C ALA A 76 -19.38 48.37 -4.88
N GLY A 77 -20.69 48.17 -5.04
CA GLY A 77 -21.35 46.87 -4.86
C GLY A 77 -20.88 45.84 -5.89
N ALA A 78 -20.71 46.22 -7.15
CA ALA A 78 -20.17 45.36 -8.20
C ALA A 78 -18.69 45.02 -7.95
N VAL A 79 -17.87 45.97 -7.50
CA VAL A 79 -16.47 45.74 -7.10
C VAL A 79 -16.39 44.85 -5.87
N PHE A 80 -17.26 45.07 -4.88
CA PHE A 80 -17.35 44.25 -3.67
C PHE A 80 -17.79 42.82 -4.01
N PHE A 81 -18.78 42.63 -4.88
CA PHE A 81 -19.21 41.32 -5.36
C PHE A 81 -18.14 40.65 -6.23
N LYS A 82 -17.45 41.40 -7.09
CA LYS A 82 -16.30 40.88 -7.86
C LYS A 82 -15.17 40.41 -6.94
N ARG A 83 -14.93 41.08 -5.81
CA ARG A 83 -13.87 40.73 -4.86
C ARG A 83 -14.27 39.64 -3.86
N TYR A 84 -15.51 39.61 -3.38
CA TYR A 84 -15.95 38.73 -2.27
C TYR A 84 -17.15 37.82 -2.59
N GLY A 85 -17.83 38.03 -3.72
CA GLY A 85 -18.96 37.19 -4.17
C GLY A 85 -18.52 35.81 -4.68
N SER A 86 -19.43 34.85 -4.77
CA SER A 86 -19.11 33.52 -5.30
C SER A 86 -18.82 33.57 -6.81
N SER A 87 -17.83 32.79 -7.25
CA SER A 87 -17.63 32.50 -8.67
C SER A 87 -18.66 31.47 -9.14
N ASN A 88 -19.16 31.67 -10.36
CA ASN A 88 -19.97 30.70 -11.11
C ASN A 88 -19.17 30.07 -12.25
N GLU A 89 -17.85 30.16 -12.18
CA GLU A 89 -16.94 29.49 -13.11
C GLU A 89 -17.00 27.99 -12.84
N GLU A 90 -17.36 27.22 -13.87
CA GLU A 90 -17.28 25.77 -13.86
C GLU A 90 -15.82 25.35 -14.03
N ALA A 91 -15.41 24.31 -13.31
CA ALA A 91 -14.11 23.69 -13.48
C ALA A 91 -14.06 22.99 -14.83
N ASP A 92 -12.88 23.02 -15.45
CA ASP A 92 -12.58 22.13 -16.57
C ASP A 92 -12.47 20.70 -16.00
N LYS A 93 -13.47 19.87 -16.30
CA LYS A 93 -13.58 18.51 -15.78
C LYS A 93 -12.55 17.57 -16.40
N GLU A 94 -12.21 17.78 -17.67
CA GLU A 94 -11.18 17.01 -18.36
C GLU A 94 -9.82 17.32 -17.74
N GLN A 95 -9.52 18.60 -17.53
CA GLN A 95 -8.32 19.04 -16.81
C GLN A 95 -8.28 18.52 -15.36
N TYR A 96 -9.41 18.53 -14.66
CA TYR A 96 -9.51 18.05 -13.27
C TYR A 96 -9.12 16.57 -13.14
N TYR A 97 -9.56 15.74 -14.08
CA TYR A 97 -9.26 14.31 -14.10
C TYR A 97 -8.00 13.95 -14.89
N GLY A 98 -7.38 14.91 -15.60
CA GLY A 98 -6.25 14.65 -16.50
C GLY A 98 -6.63 13.87 -17.76
N ILE A 99 -7.87 13.98 -18.23
CA ILE A 99 -8.35 13.38 -19.49
C ILE A 99 -7.87 14.25 -20.64
N GLU A 100 -7.20 13.63 -21.62
CA GLU A 100 -6.71 14.30 -22.84
C GLU A 100 -7.36 13.73 -24.09
N ASN A 101 -7.70 12.44 -24.07
CA ASN A 101 -8.31 11.74 -25.20
C ASN A 101 -9.69 11.18 -24.83
N SER A 102 -10.52 10.93 -25.85
CA SER A 102 -11.88 10.41 -25.66
C SER A 102 -11.91 8.98 -25.10
N ASP A 103 -10.83 8.22 -25.29
CA ASP A 103 -10.65 6.87 -24.78
C ASP A 103 -9.97 6.85 -23.39
N ASP A 104 -9.55 7.98 -22.84
CA ASP A 104 -9.05 8.04 -21.48
C ASP A 104 -10.20 7.80 -20.48
N LEU A 105 -9.90 7.05 -19.42
CA LEU A 105 -10.81 6.80 -18.30
C LEU A 105 -10.21 7.37 -17.02
N ALA A 106 -10.87 8.34 -16.41
CA ALA A 106 -10.48 8.81 -15.09
C ALA A 106 -10.75 7.71 -14.05
N LEU A 107 -9.81 7.49 -13.13
CA LEU A 107 -9.98 6.54 -12.03
C LEU A 107 -10.08 7.28 -10.70
N ILE A 108 -11.12 6.96 -9.94
CA ILE A 108 -11.31 7.43 -8.58
C ILE A 108 -11.28 6.20 -7.68
N ILE A 109 -10.18 5.98 -6.97
CA ILE A 109 -9.97 4.79 -6.17
C ILE A 109 -10.03 5.19 -4.70
N ASN A 110 -10.97 4.60 -3.94
CA ASN A 110 -11.17 4.89 -2.51
C ASN A 110 -11.33 6.39 -2.21
N ASN A 111 -12.10 7.10 -3.05
CA ASN A 111 -12.32 8.55 -2.99
C ASN A 111 -11.08 9.42 -3.28
N GLU A 112 -10.06 8.88 -3.95
CA GLU A 112 -8.90 9.62 -4.43
C GLU A 112 -8.86 9.59 -5.96
N VAL A 113 -8.74 10.76 -6.59
CA VAL A 113 -8.55 10.85 -8.04
C VAL A 113 -7.12 10.44 -8.38
N VAL A 114 -6.96 9.39 -9.18
CA VAL A 114 -5.65 8.91 -9.62
C VAL A 114 -5.13 9.84 -10.72
N LYS A 115 -3.98 10.47 -10.46
CA LYS A 115 -3.34 11.37 -11.42
C LYS A 115 -2.32 10.62 -12.28
N LYS A 116 -2.07 11.14 -13.49
CA LYS A 116 -1.09 10.60 -14.45
C LYS A 116 0.34 10.51 -13.91
N GLU A 117 0.72 11.42 -13.01
CA GLU A 117 2.05 11.42 -12.39
C GLU A 117 2.18 10.36 -11.27
N GLU A 118 1.06 9.91 -10.72
CA GLU A 118 1.04 8.85 -9.69
C GLU A 118 0.95 7.45 -10.28
N SER A 119 0.69 7.34 -11.59
CA SER A 119 0.62 6.07 -12.32
C SER A 119 1.93 5.73 -13.04
N SER A 120 2.90 6.64 -13.10
CA SER A 120 4.25 6.36 -13.59
C SER A 120 5.05 5.57 -12.56
N ALA A 121 5.63 4.44 -12.97
CA ALA A 121 6.45 3.60 -12.11
C ALA A 121 7.74 4.33 -11.70
N GLU A 122 7.94 4.57 -10.40
CA GLU A 122 9.28 4.86 -9.85
C GLU A 122 10.23 3.64 -9.97
N SER A 123 9.74 2.49 -10.45
CA SER A 123 10.43 1.19 -10.36
C SER A 123 10.92 0.58 -11.68
N SER A 124 10.72 1.20 -12.85
CA SER A 124 11.29 0.70 -14.12
C SER A 124 12.45 1.57 -14.57
N SER A 125 13.67 1.11 -14.31
CA SER A 125 14.91 1.76 -14.74
C SER A 125 15.21 1.61 -16.24
N ASP A 126 14.29 1.06 -17.03
CA ASP A 126 14.40 1.00 -18.49
C ASP A 126 13.43 2.00 -19.13
N SER A 127 14.02 3.08 -19.62
CA SER A 127 13.57 4.06 -20.63
C SER A 127 12.08 4.42 -20.81
N SER A 128 11.86 5.73 -20.80
CA SER A 128 10.68 6.54 -21.15
C SER A 128 9.76 6.88 -19.97
N THR A 129 9.95 8.12 -19.50
CA THR A 129 9.04 8.89 -18.64
C THR A 129 7.75 9.22 -19.40
N ASP A 130 7.07 8.21 -19.93
CA ASP A 130 5.73 8.39 -20.49
C ASP A 130 4.73 8.25 -19.35
N SER A 131 3.95 9.31 -19.14
CA SER A 131 2.89 9.34 -18.15
C SER A 131 1.88 8.22 -18.44
N VAL A 132 1.83 7.20 -17.57
CA VAL A 132 0.91 6.07 -17.73
C VAL A 132 -0.53 6.59 -17.63
N ILE A 133 -1.33 6.42 -18.67
CA ILE A 133 -2.75 6.78 -18.61
C ILE A 133 -3.44 5.79 -17.65
N PRO A 134 -4.01 6.25 -16.51
CA PRO A 134 -4.45 5.36 -15.43
C PRO A 134 -5.50 4.33 -15.84
N GLY A 135 -6.41 4.71 -16.73
CA GLY A 135 -7.43 3.82 -17.26
C GLY A 135 -7.80 4.18 -18.69
N LYS A 136 -8.38 3.22 -19.40
CA LYS A 136 -8.85 3.40 -20.78
C LYS A 136 -10.22 2.77 -21.02
N VAL A 137 -10.92 3.29 -22.02
CA VAL A 137 -12.14 2.72 -22.56
C VAL A 137 -11.84 2.11 -23.93
N PHE A 138 -11.94 0.80 -24.06
CA PHE A 138 -11.80 0.11 -25.34
C PHE A 138 -13.09 -0.61 -25.69
N ASP A 139 -13.64 -0.34 -26.88
CA ASP A 139 -14.85 -0.99 -27.39
C ASP A 139 -16.05 -0.93 -26.42
N GLY A 140 -16.15 0.15 -25.64
CA GLY A 140 -17.20 0.34 -24.61
C GLY A 140 -16.92 -0.37 -23.28
N GLN A 141 -15.81 -1.11 -23.16
CA GLN A 141 -15.35 -1.74 -21.93
C GLN A 141 -14.30 -0.88 -21.21
N TYR A 142 -14.32 -0.92 -19.88
CA TYR A 142 -13.50 -0.07 -19.01
C TYR A 142 -12.33 -0.86 -18.41
N TYR A 143 -11.12 -0.30 -18.50
CA TYR A 143 -9.88 -0.96 -18.11
C TYR A 143 -9.02 -0.09 -17.20
N VAL A 144 -8.23 -0.74 -16.35
CA VAL A 144 -7.26 -0.12 -15.44
C VAL A 144 -5.85 -0.53 -15.88
N ALA A 145 -4.92 0.41 -15.92
CA ALA A 145 -3.51 0.12 -16.18
C ALA A 145 -2.94 -0.78 -15.07
N TYR A 146 -2.10 -1.74 -15.44
CA TYR A 146 -1.54 -2.74 -14.52
C TYR A 146 -0.85 -2.11 -13.31
N GLN A 147 -0.05 -1.05 -13.50
CA GLN A 147 0.64 -0.36 -12.41
C GLN A 147 -0.36 0.19 -11.38
N VAL A 148 -1.45 0.80 -11.85
CA VAL A 148 -2.50 1.33 -10.97
C VAL A 148 -3.24 0.20 -10.25
N LEU A 149 -3.56 -0.88 -10.97
CA LEU A 149 -4.15 -2.08 -10.38
C LEU A 149 -3.28 -2.62 -9.24
N ARG A 150 -2.01 -2.88 -9.51
CA ARG A 150 -1.05 -3.43 -8.54
C ARG A 150 -0.89 -2.51 -7.32
N ASP A 151 -0.72 -1.22 -7.54
CA ASP A 151 -0.29 -0.28 -6.48
C ASP A 151 -1.46 0.27 -5.65
N LYS A 152 -2.67 0.36 -6.23
CA LYS A 152 -3.82 1.02 -5.59
C LYS A 152 -5.02 0.10 -5.35
N ILE A 153 -5.12 -1.04 -6.03
CA ILE A 153 -6.30 -1.93 -5.98
C ILE A 153 -5.95 -3.30 -5.40
N ASN A 154 -5.09 -4.07 -6.08
CA ASN A 154 -4.74 -5.43 -5.72
C ASN A 154 -3.36 -5.81 -6.30
N SER A 155 -2.37 -5.98 -5.41
CA SER A 155 -0.98 -6.32 -5.76
C SER A 155 -0.76 -7.79 -6.13
N ARG A 156 -1.80 -8.63 -6.12
CA ARG A 156 -1.72 -10.06 -6.51
C ARG A 156 -1.84 -10.32 -8.00
N PHE A 157 -2.36 -9.36 -8.76
CA PHE A 157 -2.22 -9.40 -10.20
C PHE A 157 -0.75 -9.21 -10.57
N TYR A 158 -0.26 -10.04 -11.47
CA TYR A 158 1.10 -9.99 -11.96
C TYR A 158 1.10 -9.91 -13.49
N TRP A 159 1.79 -8.92 -14.05
CA TRP A 159 1.98 -8.76 -15.49
C TRP A 159 3.39 -9.17 -15.88
N ASP A 160 3.48 -10.17 -16.75
CA ASP A 160 4.69 -10.51 -17.45
C ASP A 160 4.76 -9.77 -18.78
N ALA A 161 5.52 -8.67 -18.81
CA ALA A 161 5.70 -7.90 -20.03
C ALA A 161 6.49 -8.66 -21.12
N ASN A 162 7.33 -9.63 -20.74
CA ASN A 162 8.18 -10.36 -21.67
C ASN A 162 7.40 -11.45 -22.42
N GLU A 163 6.48 -12.10 -21.71
CA GLU A 163 5.67 -13.20 -22.26
C GLU A 163 4.23 -12.77 -22.57
N ARG A 164 3.90 -11.51 -22.28
CA ARG A 164 2.61 -10.88 -22.51
C ARG A 164 1.44 -11.68 -21.90
N VAL A 165 1.64 -12.08 -20.64
CA VAL A 165 0.67 -12.85 -19.86
C VAL A 165 0.37 -12.18 -18.51
N LEU A 166 -0.91 -12.08 -18.17
CA LEU A 166 -1.38 -11.67 -16.86
C LEU A 166 -1.62 -12.92 -16.00
N LEU A 167 -1.18 -12.88 -14.75
CA LEU A 167 -1.35 -13.96 -13.77
C LEU A 167 -2.08 -13.46 -12.52
N TYR A 168 -2.79 -14.39 -11.88
CA TYR A 168 -3.28 -14.27 -10.51
C TYR A 168 -3.21 -15.64 -9.83
N THR A 169 -2.40 -15.77 -8.78
CA THR A 169 -2.18 -17.06 -8.10
C THR A 169 -3.24 -17.29 -7.02
N LEU A 170 -4.08 -18.30 -7.20
CA LEU A 170 -5.05 -18.80 -6.23
C LEU A 170 -4.44 -19.93 -5.38
N PRO A 171 -5.06 -20.28 -4.24
CA PRO A 171 -4.60 -21.38 -3.38
C PRO A 171 -4.48 -22.74 -4.09
N ASP A 172 -5.20 -22.96 -5.19
CA ASP A 172 -5.24 -24.20 -5.95
C ASP A 172 -4.51 -24.14 -7.29
N GLY A 173 -3.99 -22.98 -7.69
CA GLY A 173 -3.19 -22.81 -8.90
C GLY A 173 -3.30 -21.41 -9.50
N ASN A 174 -2.84 -21.25 -10.75
CA ASN A 174 -2.80 -19.94 -11.39
C ASN A 174 -4.01 -19.68 -12.28
N VAL A 175 -4.49 -18.44 -12.26
CA VAL A 175 -5.29 -17.86 -13.32
C VAL A 175 -4.32 -17.21 -14.32
N SER A 176 -4.45 -17.49 -15.60
CA SER A 176 -3.61 -16.91 -16.65
C SER A 176 -4.44 -16.38 -17.83
N VAL A 177 -4.07 -15.20 -18.31
CA VAL A 177 -4.71 -14.50 -19.42
C VAL A 177 -3.65 -14.08 -20.42
N SER A 178 -3.77 -14.55 -21.66
CA SER A 178 -2.93 -14.06 -22.76
C SER A 178 -3.38 -12.70 -23.26
N GLU A 179 -2.44 -11.95 -23.82
CA GLU A 179 -2.72 -10.65 -24.42
C GLU A 179 -3.85 -10.67 -25.45
N ASN A 180 -4.72 -9.64 -25.41
CA ASN A 180 -5.84 -9.44 -26.33
C ASN A 180 -6.84 -10.60 -26.36
N SER A 181 -6.88 -11.41 -25.29
CA SER A 181 -7.76 -12.57 -25.17
C SER A 181 -9.00 -12.27 -24.32
N SER A 182 -10.14 -12.84 -24.72
CA SER A 182 -11.33 -13.03 -23.87
C SER A 182 -11.33 -14.39 -23.17
N GLU A 183 -10.48 -15.32 -23.63
CA GLU A 183 -10.26 -16.63 -23.02
C GLU A 183 -9.15 -16.55 -21.98
N TYR A 184 -9.31 -17.33 -20.90
CA TYR A 184 -8.32 -17.44 -19.83
C TYR A 184 -8.32 -18.85 -19.25
N THR A 185 -7.23 -19.24 -18.60
CA THR A 185 -7.16 -20.50 -17.87
C THR A 185 -7.27 -20.21 -16.38
N ALA A 186 -8.31 -20.72 -15.73
CA ALA A 186 -8.46 -20.70 -14.28
C ALA A 186 -8.00 -22.05 -13.72
N VAL A 187 -6.81 -22.09 -13.15
CA VAL A 187 -6.18 -23.30 -12.61
C VAL A 187 -5.97 -24.35 -13.71
N ASN A 188 -6.96 -25.22 -13.95
CA ASN A 188 -6.93 -26.28 -14.96
C ASN A 188 -8.11 -26.20 -15.95
N GLU A 189 -8.94 -25.16 -15.86
CA GLU A 189 -10.14 -24.98 -16.69
C GLU A 189 -10.00 -23.77 -17.60
N THR A 190 -10.24 -23.96 -18.90
CA THR A 190 -10.36 -22.85 -19.85
C THR A 190 -11.75 -22.23 -19.76
N LYS A 191 -11.79 -20.92 -19.54
CA LYS A 191 -13.00 -20.10 -19.46
C LYS A 191 -12.93 -18.96 -20.48
N SER A 192 -14.06 -18.31 -20.75
CA SER A 192 -14.12 -17.14 -21.63
C SER A 192 -15.15 -16.14 -21.11
N GLU A 193 -14.82 -14.87 -21.26
CA GLU A 193 -15.73 -13.75 -21.06
C GLU A 193 -16.28 -13.24 -22.40
N ASP A 194 -17.29 -12.36 -22.35
CA ASP A 194 -17.86 -11.68 -23.52
C ASP A 194 -17.10 -10.37 -23.88
N TYR A 195 -16.04 -10.06 -23.14
CA TYR A 195 -15.11 -8.95 -23.36
C TYR A 195 -13.66 -9.45 -23.39
N VAL A 196 -12.77 -8.65 -24.00
CA VAL A 196 -11.32 -8.88 -23.91
C VAL A 196 -10.86 -8.55 -22.49
N ILE A 197 -10.21 -9.50 -21.82
CA ILE A 197 -9.82 -9.35 -20.41
C ILE A 197 -8.59 -8.45 -20.28
N LEU A 198 -7.59 -8.69 -21.12
CA LEU A 198 -6.30 -8.03 -21.11
C LEU A 198 -6.06 -7.37 -22.48
N LYS A 199 -5.85 -6.06 -22.48
CA LYS A 199 -5.38 -5.31 -23.65
C LYS A 199 -4.02 -4.70 -23.36
N THR A 200 -3.29 -4.33 -24.39
CA THR A 200 -2.10 -3.50 -24.24
C THR A 200 -2.16 -2.27 -25.15
N ASP A 201 -1.47 -1.23 -24.73
CA ASP A 201 -1.15 -0.07 -25.54
C ASP A 201 0.34 0.23 -25.36
N GLY A 202 1.14 -0.11 -26.38
CA GLY A 202 2.59 -0.22 -26.24
C GLY A 202 2.98 -1.26 -25.19
N ASP A 203 3.71 -0.83 -24.17
CA ASP A 203 4.18 -1.68 -23.06
C ASP A 203 3.26 -1.65 -21.84
N ILE A 204 2.18 -0.86 -21.88
CA ILE A 204 1.22 -0.74 -20.77
C ILE A 204 0.12 -1.79 -20.95
N ALA A 205 -0.01 -2.67 -19.96
CA ALA A 205 -1.13 -3.60 -19.86
C ALA A 205 -2.35 -2.92 -19.21
N TYR A 206 -3.53 -3.19 -19.76
CA TYR A 206 -4.82 -2.71 -19.32
C TYR A 206 -5.74 -3.90 -19.04
N ILE A 207 -6.23 -4.01 -17.80
CA ILE A 207 -7.05 -5.13 -17.34
C ILE A 207 -8.50 -4.65 -17.15
N ALA A 208 -9.46 -5.43 -17.66
CA ALA A 208 -10.87 -5.10 -17.59
C ALA A 208 -11.37 -5.08 -16.13
N LEU A 209 -12.07 -4.00 -15.74
CA LEU A 209 -12.68 -3.86 -14.41
C LEU A 209 -13.54 -5.06 -13.93
N PRO A 210 -14.43 -5.65 -14.76
CA PRO A 210 -15.22 -6.81 -14.32
C PRO A 210 -14.35 -8.02 -13.98
N PHE A 211 -13.25 -8.26 -14.71
CA PHE A 211 -12.31 -9.33 -14.39
C PHE A 211 -11.54 -9.04 -13.09
N ILE A 212 -11.11 -7.80 -12.87
CA ILE A 212 -10.47 -7.41 -11.60
C ILE A 212 -11.41 -7.67 -10.41
N GLN A 213 -12.69 -7.32 -10.55
CA GLN A 213 -13.72 -7.46 -9.52
C GLN A 213 -14.02 -8.93 -9.14
N GLU A 214 -13.79 -9.87 -10.07
CA GLU A 214 -13.93 -11.31 -9.81
C GLU A 214 -12.93 -11.80 -8.75
N TYR A 215 -11.68 -11.29 -8.79
CA TYR A 215 -10.58 -11.74 -7.92
C TYR A 215 -10.17 -10.72 -6.85
N THR A 216 -10.95 -9.66 -6.69
CA THR A 216 -10.66 -8.58 -5.75
C THR A 216 -11.90 -8.19 -4.99
N ASN A 217 -11.77 -7.97 -3.68
CA ASN A 217 -12.81 -7.37 -2.85
C ASN A 217 -13.05 -5.89 -3.20
N MET A 218 -13.67 -5.63 -4.34
CA MET A 218 -13.97 -4.29 -4.81
C MET A 218 -15.36 -4.16 -5.44
N GLU A 219 -15.90 -2.95 -5.37
CA GLU A 219 -17.02 -2.53 -6.21
C GLU A 219 -16.57 -1.39 -7.11
N TYR A 220 -17.21 -1.28 -8.27
CA TYR A 220 -17.03 -0.13 -9.13
C TYR A 220 -18.35 0.33 -9.76
N SER A 221 -18.40 1.61 -10.09
CA SER A 221 -19.40 2.20 -10.97
C SER A 221 -18.69 3.02 -12.04
N VAL A 222 -19.38 3.28 -13.15
CA VAL A 222 -18.87 4.07 -14.26
C VAL A 222 -19.85 5.19 -14.58
N GLU A 223 -19.30 6.35 -14.89
CA GLU A 223 -20.07 7.53 -15.27
C GLU A 223 -19.49 8.09 -16.58
N GLN A 224 -20.35 8.75 -17.35
CA GLN A 224 -19.99 9.42 -18.60
C GLN A 224 -20.00 10.94 -18.38
N GLU A 225 -19.42 11.70 -19.31
CA GLU A 225 -19.34 13.17 -19.29
C GLU A 225 -18.62 13.78 -18.05
N PRO A 226 -17.31 13.52 -17.88
CA PRO A 226 -16.45 12.68 -18.72
C PRO A 226 -16.40 11.22 -18.25
N ASN A 227 -15.82 10.34 -19.07
CA ASN A 227 -15.62 8.93 -18.73
C ASN A 227 -14.82 8.78 -17.44
N ARG A 228 -15.43 8.16 -16.42
CA ARG A 228 -14.77 7.92 -15.14
C ARG A 228 -15.27 6.65 -14.47
N ALA A 229 -14.38 5.91 -13.82
CA ALA A 229 -14.70 4.78 -12.98
C ALA A 229 -14.43 5.12 -11.52
N ILE A 230 -15.42 4.85 -10.67
CA ILE A 230 -15.35 5.02 -9.22
C ILE A 230 -15.17 3.63 -8.63
N ILE A 231 -14.05 3.38 -7.95
CA ILE A 231 -13.64 2.09 -7.44
C ILE A 231 -13.52 2.17 -5.91
N THR A 232 -14.17 1.26 -5.20
CA THR A 232 -14.01 1.07 -3.76
C THR A 232 -13.38 -0.29 -3.52
N SER A 233 -12.18 -0.31 -2.95
CA SER A 233 -11.43 -1.53 -2.56
C SER A 233 -11.05 -1.53 -1.07
N LYS A 234 -11.24 -0.41 -0.37
CA LYS A 234 -11.06 -0.29 1.09
C LYS A 234 -12.43 -0.18 1.75
N TRP A 235 -12.77 -1.21 2.52
CA TRP A 235 -14.01 -1.31 3.28
C TRP A 235 -13.81 -0.96 4.75
N GLY A 236 -14.87 -0.62 5.46
CA GLY A 236 -14.80 -0.31 6.89
C GLY A 236 -15.68 0.86 7.27
N GLU A 237 -15.28 1.60 8.30
CA GLU A 237 -16.00 2.78 8.75
C GLU A 237 -15.66 3.98 7.86
N ILE A 238 -16.68 4.58 7.26
CA ILE A 238 -16.59 5.85 6.53
C ILE A 238 -17.47 6.88 7.20
N GLU A 239 -17.14 8.16 7.01
CA GLU A 239 -17.99 9.25 7.44
C GLU A 239 -18.83 9.79 6.27
N THR A 240 -20.11 10.03 6.51
CA THR A 240 -21.05 10.48 5.48
C THR A 240 -21.90 11.63 6.01
N ALA A 241 -22.37 12.49 5.11
CA ALA A 241 -23.28 13.57 5.43
C ALA A 241 -24.33 13.77 4.33
N GLU A 242 -25.45 14.42 4.67
CA GLU A 242 -26.48 14.83 3.72
C GLU A 242 -26.36 16.31 3.39
N VAL A 243 -26.56 16.65 2.11
CA VAL A 243 -26.62 18.03 1.65
C VAL A 243 -27.92 18.71 2.11
N LYS A 244 -27.83 19.85 2.81
CA LYS A 244 -28.98 20.58 3.38
C LYS A 244 -29.88 21.25 2.34
N LYS A 245 -29.30 21.64 1.20
CA LYS A 245 -29.96 22.36 0.10
C LYS A 245 -29.11 22.26 -1.17
N ASP A 246 -29.72 22.50 -2.32
CA ASP A 246 -29.02 22.59 -3.60
C ASP A 246 -27.84 23.56 -3.49
N THR A 247 -26.65 23.05 -3.84
CA THR A 247 -25.39 23.77 -3.72
C THR A 247 -24.34 23.13 -4.64
N GLN A 248 -23.07 23.51 -4.46
CA GLN A 248 -21.97 23.18 -5.36
C GLN A 248 -20.83 22.56 -4.56
N VAL A 249 -20.21 21.55 -5.15
CA VAL A 249 -18.89 21.06 -4.76
C VAL A 249 -17.88 21.80 -5.61
N ARG A 250 -16.88 22.41 -4.97
CA ARG A 250 -15.85 23.23 -5.61
C ARG A 250 -14.51 22.52 -5.63
N TYR A 251 -13.64 22.88 -6.56
CA TYR A 251 -12.33 22.25 -6.68
C TYR A 251 -11.45 22.44 -5.44
N LEU A 252 -11.51 23.62 -4.83
CA LEU A 252 -10.79 23.99 -3.60
C LEU A 252 -11.73 24.67 -2.61
N GLY A 253 -11.37 24.67 -1.33
CA GLY A 253 -12.03 25.44 -0.28
C GLY A 253 -12.05 26.93 -0.61
N GLY A 254 -13.20 27.46 -1.01
CA GLY A 254 -13.35 28.89 -1.28
C GLY A 254 -14.45 29.21 -2.27
N VAL A 255 -15.16 30.32 -2.04
CA VAL A 255 -16.27 30.74 -2.91
C VAL A 255 -15.81 31.18 -4.31
N LYS A 256 -14.51 31.41 -4.50
CA LYS A 256 -13.91 31.76 -5.79
C LYS A 256 -13.37 30.56 -6.55
N SER A 257 -13.22 29.41 -5.90
CA SER A 257 -12.76 28.20 -6.56
C SER A 257 -13.80 27.71 -7.57
N PRO A 258 -13.39 27.22 -8.75
CA PRO A 258 -14.31 26.68 -9.76
C PRO A 258 -15.22 25.58 -9.21
N ILE A 259 -16.41 25.45 -9.81
CA ILE A 259 -17.42 24.45 -9.44
C ILE A 259 -17.09 23.15 -10.17
N LEU A 260 -16.92 22.04 -9.44
CA LEU A 260 -16.73 20.71 -10.04
C LEU A 260 -18.07 20.10 -10.46
N THR A 261 -19.05 20.19 -9.55
CA THR A 261 -20.38 19.63 -9.76
C THR A 261 -21.41 20.32 -8.86
N GLU A 262 -22.68 20.20 -9.23
CA GLU A 262 -23.80 20.61 -8.40
C GLU A 262 -24.38 19.41 -7.64
N VAL A 263 -24.70 19.61 -6.36
CA VAL A 263 -25.31 18.60 -5.51
C VAL A 263 -26.66 19.10 -5.00
N LYS A 264 -27.65 18.23 -4.99
CA LYS A 264 -29.04 18.54 -4.62
C LYS A 264 -29.29 18.31 -3.15
N LYS A 265 -30.36 18.93 -2.66
CA LYS A 265 -30.83 18.70 -1.29
C LYS A 265 -31.06 17.20 -1.04
N SER A 266 -30.48 16.71 0.05
CA SER A 266 -30.52 15.31 0.53
C SER A 266 -29.62 14.35 -0.24
N ASP A 267 -28.81 14.83 -1.19
CA ASP A 267 -27.72 14.03 -1.73
C ASP A 267 -26.78 13.63 -0.60
N LYS A 268 -26.31 12.39 -0.66
CA LYS A 268 -25.36 11.83 0.29
C LYS A 268 -23.95 12.01 -0.26
N VAL A 269 -23.05 12.47 0.60
CA VAL A 269 -21.62 12.60 0.29
C VAL A 269 -20.78 11.90 1.35
N THR A 270 -19.63 11.39 0.96
CA THR A 270 -18.61 10.89 1.88
C THR A 270 -17.76 12.07 2.34
N VAL A 271 -17.55 12.20 3.64
CA VAL A 271 -16.73 13.24 4.25
C VAL A 271 -15.30 12.72 4.37
N LEU A 272 -14.33 13.49 3.89
CA LEU A 272 -12.91 13.09 3.83
C LEU A 272 -12.04 13.89 4.79
N GLU A 273 -12.17 15.22 4.77
CA GLU A 273 -11.36 16.14 5.59
C GLU A 273 -12.22 17.33 6.07
N ASP A 274 -11.96 17.79 7.29
CA ASP A 274 -12.60 18.98 7.87
C ASP A 274 -11.61 20.15 7.89
N GLU A 275 -11.95 21.24 7.19
CA GLU A 275 -11.19 22.49 7.15
C GLU A 275 -12.03 23.65 7.73
N ASP A 276 -12.80 23.36 8.79
CA ASP A 276 -13.68 24.26 9.54
C ASP A 276 -14.85 24.84 8.71
N ASP A 277 -14.56 25.77 7.80
CA ASP A 277 -15.54 26.48 6.96
C ASP A 277 -15.93 25.68 5.70
N TRP A 278 -15.07 24.74 5.31
CA TRP A 278 -15.24 23.84 4.18
C TRP A 278 -14.97 22.41 4.61
N MET A 279 -15.73 21.47 4.08
CA MET A 279 -15.44 20.05 4.17
C MET A 279 -15.03 19.54 2.80
N LYS A 280 -13.96 18.75 2.77
CA LYS A 280 -13.62 17.95 1.60
C LYS A 280 -14.54 16.73 1.58
N VAL A 281 -15.20 16.52 0.45
CA VAL A 281 -16.20 15.48 0.26
C VAL A 281 -16.01 14.76 -1.07
N ALA A 282 -16.41 13.50 -1.10
CA ALA A 282 -16.59 12.74 -2.33
C ALA A 282 -18.08 12.53 -2.63
N THR A 283 -18.47 12.77 -3.87
CA THR A 283 -19.82 12.49 -4.37
C THR A 283 -19.91 11.06 -4.92
N ALA A 284 -21.12 10.51 -4.96
CA ALA A 284 -21.35 9.13 -5.46
C ALA A 284 -20.96 8.96 -6.93
N ASP A 285 -21.02 10.04 -7.72
CA ASP A 285 -20.63 10.10 -9.13
C ASP A 285 -19.16 10.48 -9.33
N GLY A 286 -18.31 10.44 -8.30
CA GLY A 286 -16.86 10.47 -8.44
C GLY A 286 -16.19 11.84 -8.44
N TYR A 287 -16.82 12.90 -7.95
CA TYR A 287 -16.15 14.19 -7.72
C TYR A 287 -15.62 14.29 -6.29
N VAL A 288 -14.34 14.66 -6.16
CA VAL A 288 -13.68 14.91 -4.87
C VAL A 288 -13.32 16.39 -4.78
N GLY A 289 -14.00 17.10 -3.88
CA GLY A 289 -13.84 18.56 -3.76
C GLY A 289 -14.41 19.08 -2.46
N TYR A 290 -14.76 20.37 -2.43
CA TYR A 290 -15.08 21.10 -1.21
C TYR A 290 -16.50 21.66 -1.21
N ILE A 291 -17.22 21.43 -0.12
CA ILE A 291 -18.54 21.99 0.16
C ILE A 291 -18.49 22.78 1.46
N LYS A 292 -19.27 23.85 1.59
CA LYS A 292 -19.31 24.60 2.86
C LYS A 292 -19.88 23.72 3.97
N THR A 293 -19.20 23.64 5.10
CA THR A 293 -19.59 22.82 6.27
C THR A 293 -21.03 23.11 6.71
N LYS A 294 -21.43 24.38 6.73
CA LYS A 294 -22.80 24.78 7.09
C LYS A 294 -23.89 24.24 6.16
N PHE A 295 -23.56 23.74 4.97
CA PHE A 295 -24.47 23.13 4.00
C PHE A 295 -24.57 21.60 4.13
N LEU A 296 -23.86 20.98 5.07
CA LEU A 296 -24.00 19.57 5.42
C LEU A 296 -24.80 19.38 6.72
N LYS A 297 -25.59 18.31 6.82
CA LYS A 297 -26.33 17.86 8.02
C LYS A 297 -26.19 16.34 8.17
N ASN A 298 -26.66 15.81 9.30
CA ASN A 298 -26.79 14.38 9.55
C ASN A 298 -25.46 13.62 9.35
N GLN A 299 -24.34 14.26 9.72
CA GLN A 299 -23.03 13.65 9.63
C GLN A 299 -22.97 12.44 10.58
N LYS A 300 -22.54 11.30 10.05
CA LYS A 300 -22.50 10.04 10.78
C LYS A 300 -21.48 9.09 10.19
N LYS A 301 -21.00 8.20 11.04
CA LYS A 301 -20.19 7.05 10.67
C LYS A 301 -21.08 5.92 10.19
N GLU A 302 -20.69 5.30 9.09
CA GLU A 302 -21.36 4.14 8.51
C GLU A 302 -20.32 3.08 8.18
N LYS A 303 -20.65 1.82 8.41
CA LYS A 303 -19.79 0.70 8.02
C LYS A 303 -20.17 0.23 6.63
N THR A 304 -19.21 0.19 5.72
CA THR A 304 -19.34 -0.39 4.38
C THR A 304 -18.64 -1.73 4.31
N SER A 305 -19.17 -2.60 3.46
CA SER A 305 -18.64 -3.93 3.17
C SER A 305 -19.25 -4.42 1.86
N ARG A 306 -18.50 -5.27 1.16
CA ARG A 306 -19.02 -6.10 0.06
C ARG A 306 -19.00 -7.55 0.50
N ASP A 307 -19.96 -8.33 0.02
CA ASP A 307 -19.91 -9.78 0.14
C ASP A 307 -18.86 -10.32 -0.84
N PHE A 308 -17.71 -10.73 -0.31
CA PHE A 308 -16.59 -11.28 -1.06
C PHE A 308 -15.83 -12.24 -0.15
N THR A 309 -15.49 -13.41 -0.68
CA THR A 309 -14.67 -14.39 0.02
C THR A 309 -13.24 -14.25 -0.46
N GLU A 310 -12.36 -13.76 0.40
CA GLU A 310 -10.93 -13.70 0.10
C GLU A 310 -10.36 -15.12 -0.08
N PRO A 311 -9.46 -15.34 -1.06
CA PRO A 311 -8.72 -16.59 -1.14
C PRO A 311 -7.95 -16.84 0.16
N VAL A 312 -8.10 -18.05 0.70
CA VAL A 312 -7.37 -18.52 1.87
C VAL A 312 -6.32 -19.51 1.40
N TYR A 313 -5.05 -19.13 1.52
CA TYR A 313 -3.93 -20.01 1.22
C TYR A 313 -3.76 -21.03 2.35
N SER A 314 -3.36 -22.24 1.99
CA SER A 314 -3.07 -23.30 2.95
C SER A 314 -1.92 -22.89 3.87
N ASP A 315 -1.92 -23.49 5.05
CA ASP A 315 -0.93 -23.27 6.08
C ASP A 315 -0.60 -24.64 6.70
N MET A 316 0.66 -25.02 6.64
CA MET A 316 1.24 -26.24 7.20
C MET A 316 2.10 -25.91 8.44
N THR A 317 1.65 -24.96 9.27
CA THR A 317 2.22 -24.73 10.59
C THR A 317 2.07 -25.94 11.50
N GLU A 318 3.09 -26.15 12.33
CA GLU A 318 3.21 -27.25 13.27
C GLU A 318 2.60 -26.89 14.62
N ASP A 319 2.18 -27.92 15.37
CA ASP A 319 1.64 -27.76 16.73
C ASP A 319 2.72 -27.65 17.82
N HIS A 320 4.00 -27.75 17.41
CA HIS A 320 5.19 -27.65 18.24
C HIS A 320 6.10 -26.53 17.72
N SER A 321 7.03 -26.09 18.57
CA SER A 321 7.98 -25.05 18.19
C SER A 321 9.09 -25.61 17.30
N ILE A 322 9.43 -24.88 16.25
CA ILE A 322 10.50 -25.27 15.32
C ILE A 322 11.87 -24.98 15.95
N ASN A 323 12.71 -26.00 16.01
CA ASN A 323 14.14 -25.88 16.29
C ASN A 323 14.90 -26.35 15.05
N MET A 324 15.24 -25.40 14.19
CA MET A 324 15.84 -25.64 12.88
C MET A 324 17.33 -25.31 12.88
N ALA A 325 18.16 -26.07 12.18
CA ALA A 325 19.52 -25.62 11.92
C ALA A 325 19.93 -25.83 10.46
N TRP A 326 20.57 -24.81 9.88
CA TRP A 326 21.11 -24.93 8.53
C TRP A 326 22.37 -25.79 8.53
N HIS A 327 22.42 -26.74 7.62
CA HIS A 327 23.60 -27.55 7.34
C HIS A 327 24.23 -27.08 6.03
N ASN A 328 25.37 -26.39 6.11
CA ASN A 328 26.04 -25.84 4.94
C ASN A 328 26.77 -26.95 4.14
N VAL A 329 26.04 -27.58 3.24
CA VAL A 329 26.52 -28.60 2.31
C VAL A 329 26.95 -27.93 1.01
N THR A 330 28.26 -27.94 0.73
CA THR A 330 28.81 -27.23 -0.45
C THR A 330 29.04 -28.12 -1.66
N ASN A 331 28.95 -29.45 -1.50
CA ASN A 331 29.09 -30.43 -2.58
C ASN A 331 28.49 -31.78 -2.16
N ALA A 332 28.23 -32.66 -3.13
CA ALA A 332 27.60 -33.96 -2.87
C ALA A 332 28.37 -34.85 -1.86
N ALA A 333 29.71 -34.78 -1.82
CA ALA A 333 30.48 -35.58 -0.86
C ALA A 333 30.29 -35.10 0.59
N ALA A 334 29.97 -33.82 0.80
CA ALA A 334 29.71 -33.25 2.12
C ALA A 334 28.42 -33.78 2.76
N ASN A 335 27.49 -34.38 1.99
CA ASN A 335 26.31 -35.06 2.56
C ASN A 335 26.68 -36.18 3.54
N ASN A 336 27.83 -36.85 3.32
CA ASN A 336 28.30 -37.92 4.20
C ASN A 336 28.63 -37.46 5.62
N ALA A 337 28.74 -36.14 5.86
CA ALA A 337 29.01 -35.58 7.18
C ALA A 337 27.77 -35.54 8.09
N VAL A 338 26.56 -35.81 7.57
CA VAL A 338 25.31 -35.71 8.33
C VAL A 338 25.31 -36.51 9.62
N GLN A 339 25.91 -37.71 9.61
CA GLN A 339 25.97 -38.55 10.81
C GLN A 339 26.81 -37.92 11.91
N GLN A 340 27.96 -37.36 11.53
CA GLN A 340 28.85 -36.69 12.45
C GLN A 340 28.22 -35.42 13.01
N VAL A 341 27.59 -34.63 12.14
CA VAL A 341 26.92 -33.38 12.53
C VAL A 341 25.76 -33.66 13.48
N LEU A 342 24.87 -34.60 13.17
CA LEU A 342 23.75 -34.92 14.04
C LEU A 342 24.17 -35.60 15.35
N ALA A 343 25.32 -36.28 15.39
CA ALA A 343 25.83 -36.85 16.64
C ALA A 343 26.24 -35.78 17.67
N SER A 344 26.53 -34.55 17.23
CA SER A 344 26.83 -33.41 18.10
C SER A 344 25.64 -32.49 18.37
N THR A 345 24.45 -32.80 17.84
CA THR A 345 23.22 -32.02 18.04
C THR A 345 22.22 -32.73 18.94
N SER A 346 21.27 -32.00 19.52
CA SER A 346 20.14 -32.58 20.26
C SER A 346 18.94 -31.64 20.29
N GLY A 347 17.73 -32.19 20.22
CA GLY A 347 16.49 -31.43 20.34
C GLY A 347 16.13 -30.59 19.11
N LEU A 348 16.81 -30.79 17.98
CA LEU A 348 16.37 -30.29 16.68
C LEU A 348 15.04 -30.96 16.31
N THR A 349 14.19 -30.21 15.62
CA THR A 349 12.99 -30.72 14.94
C THR A 349 13.23 -30.80 13.44
N THR A 350 14.08 -29.90 12.91
CA THR A 350 14.25 -29.68 11.48
C THR A 350 15.72 -29.45 11.16
N ILE A 351 16.20 -30.04 10.06
CA ILE A 351 17.53 -29.75 9.49
C ILE A 351 17.38 -29.19 8.08
N ALA A 352 18.12 -28.12 7.78
CA ALA A 352 18.00 -27.39 6.52
C ALA A 352 19.30 -27.46 5.69
N PRO A 353 19.52 -28.52 4.88
CA PRO A 353 20.73 -28.65 4.08
C PRO A 353 20.71 -27.77 2.83
N THR A 354 21.85 -27.14 2.51
CA THR A 354 21.99 -26.27 1.34
C THR A 354 22.14 -27.04 0.03
N TRP A 355 21.01 -27.43 -0.58
CA TRP A 355 21.01 -28.43 -1.66
C TRP A 355 20.62 -27.92 -3.03
N PHE A 356 19.68 -27.00 -3.11
CA PHE A 356 19.20 -26.48 -4.38
C PHE A 356 19.80 -25.11 -4.63
N SER A 357 20.13 -24.82 -5.88
CA SER A 357 20.62 -23.50 -6.28
C SER A 357 20.25 -23.18 -7.72
N LEU A 358 20.05 -21.90 -8.04
CA LEU A 358 19.80 -21.45 -9.41
C LEU A 358 21.07 -21.64 -10.25
N ALA A 359 20.96 -22.43 -11.32
CA ALA A 359 22.10 -22.79 -12.16
C ALA A 359 22.40 -21.75 -13.25
N ASP A 360 21.36 -21.12 -13.79
CA ASP A 360 21.47 -20.14 -14.86
C ASP A 360 20.23 -19.23 -14.97
N THR A 361 20.27 -18.32 -15.93
CA THR A 361 19.17 -17.39 -16.22
C THR A 361 18.01 -18.00 -17.02
N GLU A 362 18.04 -19.31 -17.32
CA GLU A 362 17.01 -20.03 -18.08
C GLU A 362 16.12 -20.89 -17.18
N GLY A 363 16.17 -20.64 -15.87
CA GLY A 363 15.38 -21.34 -14.85
C GLY A 363 15.83 -22.79 -14.61
N ASN A 364 17.06 -23.16 -14.95
CA ASN A 364 17.61 -24.46 -14.55
C ASN A 364 18.11 -24.40 -13.10
N ILE A 365 18.02 -25.52 -12.37
CA ILE A 365 18.57 -25.63 -11.01
C ILE A 365 19.71 -26.66 -10.95
N SER A 366 20.62 -26.43 -10.01
CA SER A 366 21.60 -27.42 -9.56
C SER A 366 21.11 -28.05 -8.26
N SER A 367 21.26 -29.36 -8.14
CA SER A 367 20.86 -30.12 -6.94
C SER A 367 21.97 -31.07 -6.50
N ILE A 368 22.26 -31.05 -5.21
CA ILE A 368 23.11 -32.04 -4.53
C ILE A 368 22.33 -32.77 -3.42
N ALA A 369 21.00 -32.81 -3.53
CA ALA A 369 20.14 -33.52 -2.59
C ALA A 369 20.42 -35.03 -2.60
N ASP A 370 20.26 -35.65 -1.43
CA ASP A 370 20.64 -37.04 -1.20
C ASP A 370 19.58 -37.74 -0.34
N ALA A 371 18.98 -38.80 -0.87
CA ALA A 371 17.90 -39.52 -0.17
C ALA A 371 18.42 -40.30 1.05
N ASP A 372 19.69 -40.74 1.08
CA ASP A 372 20.26 -41.42 2.23
C ASP A 372 20.48 -40.44 3.40
N TYR A 373 20.84 -39.18 3.08
CA TYR A 373 20.84 -38.09 4.06
C TYR A 373 19.45 -37.92 4.68
N VAL A 374 18.40 -37.84 3.85
CA VAL A 374 17.02 -37.68 4.32
C VAL A 374 16.61 -38.84 5.22
N ASN A 375 16.84 -40.08 4.76
CA ASN A 375 16.53 -41.28 5.56
C ASN A 375 17.24 -41.28 6.92
N TYR A 376 18.48 -40.79 6.98
CA TYR A 376 19.22 -40.67 8.23
C TYR A 376 18.61 -39.61 9.17
N ALA A 377 18.23 -38.44 8.62
CA ALA A 377 17.55 -37.39 9.37
C ALA A 377 16.18 -37.87 9.91
N HIS A 378 15.37 -38.52 9.08
CA HIS A 378 14.09 -39.12 9.49
C HIS A 378 14.26 -40.19 10.57
N THR A 379 15.30 -41.03 10.49
CA THR A 379 15.62 -42.02 11.53
C THR A 379 16.00 -41.35 12.87
N ALA A 380 16.57 -40.14 12.81
CA ALA A 380 16.84 -39.29 13.97
C ALA A 380 15.62 -38.49 14.44
N GLY A 381 14.46 -38.62 13.77
CA GLY A 381 13.23 -37.92 14.10
C GLY A 381 13.21 -36.46 13.64
N LEU A 382 14.02 -36.10 12.65
CA LEU A 382 14.11 -34.74 12.10
C LEU A 382 13.40 -34.65 10.76
N GLU A 383 12.70 -33.55 10.53
CA GLU A 383 12.31 -33.12 9.19
C GLU A 383 13.50 -32.57 8.41
N VAL A 384 13.44 -32.67 7.09
CA VAL A 384 14.41 -32.05 6.17
C VAL A 384 13.75 -30.96 5.36
N TRP A 385 14.17 -29.71 5.54
CA TRP A 385 13.74 -28.59 4.71
C TRP A 385 14.88 -28.19 3.77
N ALA A 386 14.83 -28.64 2.52
CA ALA A 386 15.92 -28.42 1.59
C ALA A 386 16.01 -26.93 1.19
N VAL A 387 17.19 -26.35 1.42
CA VAL A 387 17.40 -24.91 1.15
C VAL A 387 17.60 -24.71 -0.35
N PHE A 388 16.88 -23.74 -0.91
CA PHE A 388 16.96 -23.33 -2.31
C PHE A 388 17.46 -21.89 -2.45
N ARG A 389 18.62 -21.72 -3.09
CA ARG A 389 19.34 -20.44 -3.16
C ARG A 389 19.42 -19.85 -4.57
N ASP A 390 19.48 -18.53 -4.67
CA ASP A 390 19.77 -17.82 -5.93
C ASP A 390 21.27 -17.50 -6.12
N PHE A 391 22.13 -18.13 -5.31
CA PHE A 391 23.58 -18.01 -5.35
C PHE A 391 24.26 -19.38 -5.21
N HIS A 392 25.56 -19.44 -5.48
CA HIS A 392 26.40 -20.66 -5.43
C HIS A 392 26.05 -21.78 -6.43
N GLY A 393 25.04 -21.59 -7.30
CA GLY A 393 24.63 -22.58 -8.31
C GLY A 393 25.13 -22.31 -9.74
N GLY A 394 25.56 -21.09 -10.01
CA GLY A 394 25.97 -20.60 -11.34
C GLY A 394 25.58 -19.14 -11.49
N THR A 395 24.34 -18.81 -11.15
CA THR A 395 23.86 -17.45 -10.90
C THR A 395 24.47 -16.89 -9.62
N ASN A 396 24.99 -15.66 -9.65
CA ASN A 396 25.60 -15.00 -8.47
C ASN A 396 25.45 -13.46 -8.49
N SER A 397 24.44 -12.92 -9.18
CA SER A 397 24.20 -11.48 -9.22
C SER A 397 22.73 -11.08 -9.22
N TYR A 398 22.45 -9.87 -8.74
CA TYR A 398 21.11 -9.27 -8.75
C TYR A 398 20.47 -9.21 -10.14
N ASP A 399 21.26 -9.01 -11.19
CA ASP A 399 20.75 -8.94 -12.57
C ASP A 399 20.41 -10.32 -13.12
N GLU A 400 21.19 -11.36 -12.81
CA GLU A 400 20.88 -12.73 -13.24
C GLU A 400 19.60 -13.27 -12.56
N THR A 401 19.43 -13.03 -11.25
CA THR A 401 18.18 -13.37 -10.56
C THR A 401 17.00 -12.61 -11.19
N TYR A 402 17.15 -11.31 -11.47
CA TYR A 402 16.13 -10.52 -12.16
C TYR A 402 15.77 -11.07 -13.55
N GLU A 403 16.76 -11.39 -14.37
CA GLU A 403 16.55 -11.95 -15.72
C GLU A 403 15.88 -13.33 -15.70
N THR A 404 16.00 -14.07 -14.61
CA THR A 404 15.29 -15.34 -14.42
C THR A 404 13.84 -15.10 -14.01
N LEU A 405 13.63 -14.33 -12.94
CA LEU A 405 12.31 -14.23 -12.29
C LEU A 405 11.31 -13.40 -13.08
N ARG A 406 11.75 -12.51 -13.98
CA ARG A 406 10.86 -11.67 -14.79
C ARG A 406 10.10 -12.42 -15.91
N TYR A 407 10.33 -13.72 -16.07
CA TYR A 407 9.67 -14.59 -17.07
C TYR A 407 8.87 -15.70 -16.38
N THR A 408 7.60 -15.82 -16.74
CA THR A 408 6.65 -16.79 -16.18
C THR A 408 7.04 -18.21 -16.53
N SER A 409 7.46 -18.47 -17.78
CA SER A 409 7.94 -19.79 -18.17
C SER A 409 9.19 -20.23 -17.40
N LYS A 410 10.09 -19.30 -17.07
CA LYS A 410 11.32 -19.59 -16.31
C LYS A 410 11.03 -19.87 -14.83
N ARG A 411 10.12 -19.10 -14.20
CA ARG A 411 9.61 -19.40 -12.84
C ARG A 411 8.90 -20.76 -12.79
N ALA A 412 7.98 -21.02 -13.72
CA ALA A 412 7.30 -22.31 -13.78
C ALA A 412 8.28 -23.49 -13.91
N LYS A 413 9.29 -23.34 -14.79
CA LYS A 413 10.32 -24.36 -15.00
C LYS A 413 11.21 -24.58 -13.77
N LEU A 414 11.62 -23.52 -13.06
CA LEU A 414 12.46 -23.67 -11.87
C LEU A 414 11.68 -24.29 -10.71
N GLU A 415 10.41 -23.89 -10.54
CA GLU A 415 9.49 -24.46 -9.54
C GLU A 415 9.27 -25.97 -9.77
N ASP A 416 9.00 -26.37 -11.02
CA ASP A 416 8.76 -27.78 -11.35
C ASP A 416 10.00 -28.64 -11.05
N GLN A 417 11.19 -28.12 -11.34
CA GLN A 417 12.44 -28.84 -11.06
C GLN A 417 12.72 -28.94 -9.57
N VAL A 418 12.53 -27.87 -8.79
CA VAL A 418 12.85 -27.88 -7.35
C VAL A 418 11.87 -28.77 -6.59
N VAL A 419 10.57 -28.72 -6.93
CA VAL A 419 9.56 -29.60 -6.32
C VAL A 419 9.79 -31.05 -6.72
N ALA A 420 10.12 -31.33 -7.99
CA ALA A 420 10.44 -32.69 -8.41
C ALA A 420 11.70 -33.25 -7.70
N ALA A 421 12.73 -32.42 -7.51
CA ALA A 421 13.93 -32.81 -6.78
C ALA A 421 13.65 -33.03 -5.29
N ALA A 422 12.83 -32.18 -4.67
CA ALA A 422 12.38 -32.33 -3.28
C ALA A 422 11.63 -33.65 -3.07
N VAL A 423 10.60 -33.91 -3.89
CA VAL A 423 9.82 -35.16 -3.84
C VAL A 423 10.70 -36.39 -4.09
N ALA A 424 11.63 -36.31 -5.04
CA ALA A 424 12.53 -37.43 -5.34
C ALA A 424 13.52 -37.73 -4.21
N ALA A 425 13.99 -36.70 -3.48
CA ALA A 425 14.85 -36.87 -2.31
C ALA A 425 14.06 -37.29 -1.05
N GLY A 426 12.75 -37.07 -1.02
CA GLY A 426 11.87 -37.40 0.09
C GLY A 426 11.90 -36.37 1.22
N VAL A 427 12.26 -35.12 0.94
CA VAL A 427 12.30 -34.04 1.94
C VAL A 427 10.89 -33.63 2.36
N ASP A 428 10.78 -33.00 3.52
CA ASP A 428 9.52 -32.59 4.12
C ASP A 428 9.16 -31.13 3.80
N GLY A 429 10.15 -30.34 3.38
CA GLY A 429 9.94 -28.94 3.01
C GLY A 429 11.00 -28.34 2.09
N ILE A 430 10.72 -27.14 1.62
CA ILE A 430 11.63 -26.27 0.87
C ILE A 430 11.80 -24.97 1.66
N ASN A 431 13.06 -24.61 1.94
CA ASN A 431 13.43 -23.35 2.56
C ASN A 431 14.02 -22.41 1.51
N LEU A 432 13.27 -21.40 1.08
CA LEU A 432 13.70 -20.46 0.05
C LEU A 432 14.64 -19.40 0.63
N ASP A 433 15.88 -19.40 0.17
CA ASP A 433 16.96 -18.52 0.62
C ASP A 433 17.49 -17.70 -0.57
N PHE A 434 16.65 -16.80 -1.05
CA PHE A 434 16.95 -15.91 -2.17
C PHE A 434 17.40 -14.54 -1.63
N GLU A 435 18.66 -14.21 -1.86
CA GLU A 435 19.32 -13.05 -1.25
C GLU A 435 19.63 -11.95 -2.28
N LEU A 436 19.75 -12.30 -3.56
CA LEU A 436 20.14 -11.38 -4.64
C LEU A 436 18.91 -10.74 -5.30
N ILE A 437 17.94 -10.30 -4.50
CA ILE A 437 16.73 -9.61 -4.98
C ILE A 437 16.91 -8.10 -4.97
N SER A 438 16.96 -7.51 -6.17
CA SER A 438 16.97 -6.04 -6.34
C SER A 438 15.55 -5.46 -6.21
N SER A 439 15.44 -4.14 -5.99
CA SER A 439 14.13 -3.49 -5.87
C SER A 439 13.25 -3.66 -7.11
N LYS A 440 13.83 -3.69 -8.32
CA LYS A 440 13.11 -4.01 -9.58
C LYS A 440 12.68 -5.49 -9.66
N CYS A 441 13.39 -6.38 -8.98
CA CYS A 441 13.10 -7.81 -8.93
C CYS A 441 11.98 -8.16 -7.93
N GLY A 442 11.71 -7.30 -6.95
CA GLY A 442 10.77 -7.60 -5.86
C GLY A 442 9.41 -8.13 -6.30
N VAL A 443 8.77 -7.51 -7.30
CA VAL A 443 7.46 -7.97 -7.80
C VAL A 443 7.51 -9.35 -8.44
N HIS A 444 8.64 -9.70 -9.07
CA HIS A 444 8.86 -11.00 -9.69
C HIS A 444 9.19 -12.07 -8.64
N TYR A 445 9.95 -11.70 -7.61
CA TYR A 445 10.23 -12.55 -6.47
C TYR A 445 8.96 -12.88 -5.68
N VAL A 446 8.13 -11.90 -5.34
CA VAL A 446 6.87 -12.14 -4.64
C VAL A 446 5.94 -13.04 -5.46
N GLN A 447 5.95 -12.92 -6.79
CA GLN A 447 5.20 -13.83 -7.66
C GLN A 447 5.74 -15.27 -7.59
N LEU A 448 7.07 -15.47 -7.62
CA LEU A 448 7.68 -16.78 -7.38
C LEU A 448 7.25 -17.36 -6.02
N VAL A 449 7.27 -16.56 -4.95
CA VAL A 449 6.90 -17.02 -3.60
C VAL A 449 5.45 -17.54 -3.59
N ARG A 450 4.51 -16.84 -4.22
CA ARG A 450 3.11 -17.31 -4.33
C ARG A 450 3.00 -18.62 -5.11
N GLU A 451 3.64 -18.69 -6.27
CA GLU A 451 3.57 -19.84 -7.18
C GLU A 451 4.22 -21.09 -6.56
N LEU A 452 5.41 -20.94 -5.99
CA LEU A 452 6.14 -22.01 -5.33
C LEU A 452 5.44 -22.50 -4.07
N SER A 453 4.88 -21.60 -3.26
CA SER A 453 4.07 -21.97 -2.09
C SER A 453 2.93 -22.92 -2.44
N VAL A 454 2.14 -22.58 -3.46
CA VAL A 454 1.01 -23.41 -3.91
C VAL A 454 1.51 -24.78 -4.37
N LYS A 455 2.61 -24.84 -5.12
CA LYS A 455 3.20 -26.10 -5.59
C LYS A 455 3.75 -26.95 -4.44
N CYS A 456 4.36 -26.34 -3.42
CA CYS A 456 4.80 -27.04 -2.21
C CYS A 456 3.61 -27.70 -1.51
N HIS A 457 2.54 -26.93 -1.24
CA HIS A 457 1.34 -27.45 -0.57
C HIS A 457 0.64 -28.56 -1.36
N GLN A 458 0.57 -28.46 -2.69
CA GLN A 458 0.06 -29.52 -3.57
C GLN A 458 0.85 -30.84 -3.47
N ASN A 459 2.12 -30.77 -3.03
CA ASN A 459 3.02 -31.91 -2.85
C ASN A 459 3.28 -32.24 -1.37
N ASN A 460 2.50 -31.66 -0.44
CA ASN A 460 2.65 -31.85 0.99
C ASN A 460 4.07 -31.52 1.49
N LEU A 461 4.64 -30.43 0.97
CA LEU A 461 5.92 -29.87 1.38
C LEU A 461 5.66 -28.59 2.18
N VAL A 462 6.28 -28.48 3.36
CA VAL A 462 6.36 -27.20 4.09
C VAL A 462 7.15 -26.19 3.26
N PHE A 463 6.72 -24.94 3.25
CA PHE A 463 7.39 -23.86 2.56
C PHE A 463 7.78 -22.73 3.52
N SER A 464 9.08 -22.56 3.72
CA SER A 464 9.66 -21.46 4.51
C SER A 464 10.46 -20.51 3.64
N VAL A 465 10.57 -19.24 4.08
CA VAL A 465 11.31 -18.19 3.35
C VAL A 465 12.25 -17.44 4.27
N ASP A 466 13.55 -17.45 3.95
CA ASP A 466 14.59 -16.70 4.66
C ASP A 466 14.57 -15.24 4.23
N ASN A 467 14.69 -14.34 5.21
CA ASN A 467 14.67 -12.91 4.99
C ASN A 467 15.66 -12.19 5.90
N TYR A 468 16.24 -11.11 5.36
CA TYR A 468 16.95 -10.12 6.15
C TYR A 468 16.06 -9.49 7.23
N VAL A 469 16.69 -8.93 8.27
CA VAL A 469 16.02 -8.01 9.20
C VAL A 469 15.31 -6.90 8.42
N PRO A 470 14.03 -6.60 8.70
CA PRO A 470 13.29 -5.62 7.91
C PRO A 470 13.89 -4.22 7.99
N GLN A 471 14.14 -3.62 6.84
CA GLN A 471 14.59 -2.24 6.66
C GLN A 471 13.81 -1.57 5.51
N SER A 472 13.97 -0.26 5.35
CA SER A 472 13.30 0.46 4.24
C SER A 472 13.79 -0.01 2.87
N TYR A 473 15.11 -0.24 2.74
CA TYR A 473 15.77 -0.58 1.48
C TYR A 473 15.53 -2.02 0.99
N ASN A 474 15.02 -2.93 1.85
CA ASN A 474 14.68 -4.31 1.49
C ASN A 474 13.15 -4.57 1.54
N SER A 475 12.34 -3.51 1.57
CA SER A 475 10.88 -3.61 1.65
C SER A 475 10.24 -4.33 0.45
N HIS A 476 10.94 -4.42 -0.68
CA HIS A 476 10.53 -5.10 -1.90
C HIS A 476 10.42 -6.64 -1.78
N TYR A 477 10.89 -7.23 -0.68
CA TYR A 477 10.64 -8.64 -0.35
C TYR A 477 9.17 -8.90 0.06
N ASP A 478 8.42 -7.87 0.45
CA ASP A 478 7.01 -7.94 0.86
C ASP A 478 6.69 -9.06 1.88
N LEU A 479 7.32 -8.97 3.06
CA LEU A 479 7.08 -9.90 4.18
C LEU A 479 5.60 -10.09 4.52
N LYS A 480 4.74 -9.07 4.29
CA LYS A 480 3.32 -9.20 4.58
C LYS A 480 2.68 -10.22 3.65
N GLU A 481 2.99 -10.16 2.36
CA GLU A 481 2.48 -11.15 1.41
C GLU A 481 3.12 -12.53 1.64
N GLN A 482 4.41 -12.59 1.95
CA GLN A 482 5.06 -13.86 2.30
C GLN A 482 4.37 -14.54 3.50
N GLY A 483 4.05 -13.80 4.56
CA GLY A 483 3.35 -14.34 5.73
C GLY A 483 1.91 -14.82 5.46
N ILE A 484 1.33 -14.43 4.32
CA ILE A 484 0.01 -14.92 3.88
C ILE A 484 0.14 -16.26 3.15
N VAL A 485 1.20 -16.46 2.36
CA VAL A 485 1.33 -17.65 1.48
C VAL A 485 2.28 -18.71 2.05
N ALA A 486 3.42 -18.34 2.60
CA ALA A 486 4.39 -19.27 3.17
C ALA A 486 3.95 -19.79 4.55
N ASP A 487 4.40 -20.99 4.93
CA ASP A 487 4.13 -21.59 6.24
C ASP A 487 4.98 -20.90 7.32
N TYR A 488 6.24 -20.60 7.01
CA TYR A 488 7.14 -19.90 7.91
C TYR A 488 7.93 -18.80 7.21
N VAL A 489 8.16 -17.71 7.94
CA VAL A 489 9.07 -16.63 7.58
C VAL A 489 10.23 -16.64 8.57
N VAL A 490 11.43 -16.93 8.08
CA VAL A 490 12.64 -16.97 8.89
C VAL A 490 13.33 -15.61 8.80
N ILE A 491 13.53 -14.94 9.93
CA ILE A 491 14.26 -13.67 9.98
C ILE A 491 15.70 -13.97 10.38
N MET A 492 16.64 -13.79 9.46
CA MET A 492 18.08 -13.94 9.69
C MET A 492 18.59 -12.78 10.56
N ALA A 493 18.41 -12.87 11.88
CA ALA A 493 18.79 -11.84 12.85
C ALA A 493 20.28 -11.92 13.22
N TYR A 494 21.12 -12.08 12.19
CA TYR A 494 22.57 -12.07 12.24
C TYR A 494 23.14 -11.31 11.04
N ASP A 495 24.46 -11.21 10.97
CA ASP A 495 25.18 -10.37 10.01
C ASP A 495 24.83 -8.87 10.13
N GLU A 496 24.57 -8.41 11.36
CA GLU A 496 24.45 -6.97 11.70
C GLU A 496 25.71 -6.19 11.27
N HIS A 497 26.88 -6.80 11.45
CA HIS A 497 28.14 -6.34 10.88
C HIS A 497 28.80 -7.48 10.09
N THR A 498 29.13 -7.23 8.82
CA THR A 498 29.67 -8.21 7.87
C THR A 498 31.13 -7.91 7.55
N GLU A 499 31.82 -8.74 6.76
CA GLU A 499 33.19 -8.42 6.32
C GLU A 499 33.33 -7.09 5.57
N GLY A 500 32.24 -6.60 4.98
CA GLY A 500 32.18 -5.33 4.26
C GLY A 500 31.90 -4.11 5.13
N SER A 501 31.62 -4.27 6.42
CA SER A 501 31.33 -3.13 7.32
C SER A 501 32.58 -2.25 7.51
N TYR A 502 32.36 -0.94 7.61
CA TYR A 502 33.44 0.04 7.83
C TYR A 502 33.96 0.08 9.28
N GLU A 503 33.25 -0.55 10.20
CA GLU A 503 33.64 -0.67 11.60
C GLU A 503 33.42 -2.07 12.16
N ALA A 504 34.16 -2.38 13.23
CA ALA A 504 33.99 -3.62 13.96
C ALA A 504 32.73 -3.56 14.83
N GLY A 505 31.93 -4.63 14.77
CA GLY A 505 30.73 -4.74 15.58
C GLY A 505 30.28 -6.17 15.78
N SER A 506 29.17 -6.31 16.50
CA SER A 506 28.52 -7.59 16.75
C SER A 506 27.93 -8.17 15.46
N VAL A 507 27.94 -9.50 15.36
CA VAL A 507 27.20 -10.21 14.30
C VAL A 507 25.70 -10.25 14.60
N ALA A 508 25.30 -10.26 15.87
CA ALA A 508 23.90 -10.37 16.28
C ALA A 508 23.69 -9.80 17.69
N SER A 509 23.72 -8.46 17.84
CA SER A 509 23.39 -7.84 19.12
C SER A 509 21.94 -8.13 19.50
N ILE A 510 21.64 -8.13 20.81
CA ILE A 510 20.26 -8.33 21.28
C ILE A 510 19.28 -7.30 20.69
N SER A 511 19.75 -6.06 20.50
CA SER A 511 18.93 -4.98 19.92
C SER A 511 18.58 -5.24 18.46
N TYR A 512 19.50 -5.83 17.70
CA TYR A 512 19.27 -6.19 16.30
C TYR A 512 18.21 -7.28 16.18
N LEU A 513 18.29 -8.32 17.03
CA LEU A 513 17.26 -9.36 17.12
C LEU A 513 15.89 -8.78 17.53
N GLN A 514 15.84 -7.94 18.56
CA GLN A 514 14.61 -7.33 19.04
C GLN A 514 13.94 -6.44 17.98
N ASP A 515 14.72 -5.59 17.30
CA ASP A 515 14.24 -4.74 16.22
C ASP A 515 13.73 -5.57 15.03
N GLY A 516 14.46 -6.63 14.66
CA GLY A 516 14.03 -7.56 13.62
C GLY A 516 12.69 -8.23 13.94
N ILE A 517 12.53 -8.76 15.15
CA ILE A 517 11.27 -9.36 15.60
C ILE A 517 10.15 -8.32 15.61
N GLU A 518 10.36 -7.14 16.22
CA GLU A 518 9.33 -6.11 16.34
C GLU A 518 8.82 -5.66 14.97
N LYS A 519 9.72 -5.46 14.01
CA LYS A 519 9.34 -5.03 12.65
C LYS A 519 8.64 -6.14 11.87
N THR A 520 9.06 -7.39 12.03
CA THR A 520 8.41 -8.53 11.37
C THR A 520 7.01 -8.78 11.91
N LEU A 521 6.80 -8.70 13.24
CA LEU A 521 5.49 -8.90 13.87
C LEU A 521 4.44 -7.83 13.51
N LYS A 522 4.85 -6.72 12.89
CA LYS A 522 3.91 -5.75 12.29
C LYS A 522 3.32 -6.23 10.96
N LYS A 523 3.86 -7.31 10.39
CA LYS A 523 3.54 -7.81 9.03
C LYS A 523 3.17 -9.29 9.00
N VAL A 524 3.79 -10.11 9.84
CA VAL A 524 3.62 -11.57 9.90
C VAL A 524 3.18 -11.97 11.30
N SER A 525 2.31 -12.97 11.40
CA SER A 525 1.85 -13.50 12.69
C SER A 525 2.98 -14.26 13.41
N ALA A 526 3.04 -14.16 14.74
CA ALA A 526 4.15 -14.69 15.53
C ALA A 526 4.34 -16.21 15.38
N ASP A 527 3.24 -16.95 15.27
CA ASP A 527 3.17 -18.39 15.04
C ASP A 527 3.69 -18.85 13.67
N LYS A 528 4.07 -17.90 12.78
CA LYS A 528 4.74 -18.18 11.50
C LYS A 528 6.16 -17.63 11.44
N VAL A 529 6.64 -16.94 12.48
CA VAL A 529 7.97 -16.32 12.48
C VAL A 529 8.98 -17.23 13.16
N ILE A 530 10.08 -17.53 12.48
CA ILE A 530 11.24 -18.23 13.05
C ILE A 530 12.39 -17.23 13.14
N ALA A 531 13.07 -17.16 14.29
CA ALA A 531 14.20 -16.25 14.48
C ALA A 531 15.54 -16.97 14.21
N GLY A 532 16.26 -16.51 13.19
CA GLY A 532 17.61 -16.96 12.87
C GLY A 532 18.66 -16.36 13.80
N ILE A 533 19.50 -17.19 14.43
CA ILE A 533 20.61 -16.77 15.31
C ILE A 533 21.93 -17.42 14.86
N PRO A 534 23.09 -16.78 15.09
CA PRO A 534 24.35 -17.30 14.61
C PRO A 534 25.06 -18.18 15.66
N PHE A 535 25.68 -19.26 15.20
CA PHE A 535 26.73 -20.02 15.90
C PHE A 535 28.13 -19.52 15.56
N PHE A 536 28.24 -18.31 15.04
CA PHE A 536 29.52 -17.71 14.70
C PHE A 536 29.56 -16.25 15.11
N THR A 537 30.78 -15.75 15.21
CA THR A 537 31.08 -14.33 15.37
C THR A 537 32.22 -13.93 14.43
N ARG A 538 32.61 -12.66 14.47
CA ARG A 538 33.74 -12.11 13.73
C ARG A 538 34.83 -11.65 14.68
N LEU A 539 36.04 -12.17 14.48
CA LEU A 539 37.25 -11.58 15.03
C LEU A 539 37.68 -10.44 14.12
N TRP A 540 37.60 -9.22 14.65
CA TRP A 540 37.96 -8.00 13.95
C TRP A 540 39.39 -7.59 14.25
N PHE A 541 40.08 -7.06 13.26
CA PHE A 541 41.36 -6.39 13.39
C PHE A 541 41.27 -4.97 12.85
N GLU A 542 41.67 -4.00 13.66
CA GLU A 542 41.55 -2.58 13.34
C GLU A 542 42.89 -1.88 13.38
N THR A 543 43.12 -1.01 12.40
CA THR A 543 44.28 -0.11 12.34
C THR A 543 43.83 1.29 11.97
N ALA A 544 44.41 2.32 12.59
CA ALA A 544 44.12 3.71 12.24
C ALA A 544 44.46 4.00 10.77
N LYS A 545 43.56 4.71 10.07
CA LYS A 545 43.82 5.16 8.69
C LYS A 545 44.89 6.25 8.69
N SER A 546 45.75 6.24 7.68
CA SER A 546 46.68 7.35 7.45
C SER A 546 45.95 8.59 6.89
N PRO A 547 46.52 9.79 7.01
CA PRO A 547 45.95 10.99 6.39
C PRO A 547 45.73 10.85 4.88
N GLU A 548 46.61 10.12 4.20
CA GLU A 548 46.51 9.83 2.77
C GLU A 548 45.30 8.94 2.47
N GLN A 549 45.07 7.89 3.25
CA GLN A 549 43.91 7.00 3.09
C GLN A 549 42.59 7.73 3.34
N LEU A 550 42.53 8.58 4.37
CA LEU A 550 41.37 9.44 4.62
C LEU A 550 41.14 10.43 3.47
N SER A 551 42.20 10.91 2.84
CA SER A 551 42.11 11.79 1.67
C SER A 551 41.66 11.05 0.41
N GLU A 552 42.06 9.80 0.22
CA GLU A 552 41.63 8.95 -0.90
C GLU A 552 40.14 8.61 -0.82
N GLU A 553 39.64 8.38 0.40
CA GLU A 553 38.23 8.07 0.66
C GLU A 553 37.35 9.32 0.78
N ALA A 554 37.91 10.53 0.69
CA ALA A 554 37.21 11.77 0.91
C ALA A 554 35.97 11.90 0.00
N GLY A 555 34.81 12.15 0.60
CA GLY A 555 33.52 12.21 -0.09
C GLY A 555 32.78 10.87 -0.20
N THR A 556 33.35 9.79 0.33
CA THR A 556 32.66 8.50 0.52
C THR A 556 32.23 8.32 1.98
N GLU A 557 31.32 7.38 2.24
CA GLU A 557 30.91 7.02 3.60
C GLU A 557 32.11 6.52 4.44
N ALA A 558 33.01 5.77 3.81
CA ALA A 558 34.19 5.17 4.44
C ALA A 558 35.08 6.21 5.15
N ALA A 559 35.16 7.45 4.64
CA ALA A 559 35.95 8.52 5.25
C ALA A 559 35.45 8.96 6.63
N SER A 560 34.20 8.62 6.99
CA SER A 560 33.65 8.89 8.32
C SER A 560 34.22 7.96 9.41
N TYR A 561 34.87 6.87 9.00
CA TYR A 561 35.40 5.85 9.90
C TYR A 561 36.92 6.00 10.05
N PRO A 562 37.43 6.25 11.27
CA PRO A 562 38.85 6.56 11.49
C PRO A 562 39.78 5.35 11.37
N ASN A 563 39.24 4.13 11.39
CA ASN A 563 40.00 2.89 11.32
C ASN A 563 39.68 2.15 10.03
N LYS A 564 40.68 1.47 9.48
CA LYS A 564 40.47 0.35 8.56
C LYS A 564 40.21 -0.90 9.39
N VAL A 565 39.27 -1.72 8.94
CA VAL A 565 38.92 -2.98 9.59
C VAL A 565 39.09 -4.15 8.63
N SER A 566 39.44 -5.31 9.16
CA SER A 566 39.27 -6.61 8.53
C SER A 566 38.70 -7.59 9.54
N SER A 567 38.05 -8.66 9.08
CA SER A 567 37.52 -9.67 9.99
C SER A 567 37.62 -11.09 9.47
N LYS A 568 37.59 -12.04 10.41
CA LYS A 568 37.50 -13.48 10.14
C LYS A 568 36.31 -14.03 10.91
N ALA A 569 35.43 -14.77 10.24
CA ALA A 569 34.36 -15.51 10.91
C ALA A 569 34.93 -16.70 11.70
N LEU A 570 34.53 -16.85 12.96
CA LEU A 570 34.92 -17.93 13.86
C LEU A 570 33.67 -18.59 14.44
N GLY A 571 33.66 -19.92 14.53
CA GLY A 571 32.65 -20.64 15.33
C GLY A 571 32.83 -20.35 16.82
N MET A 572 31.87 -20.78 17.64
CA MET A 572 31.83 -20.51 19.08
C MET A 572 33.13 -20.93 19.79
N GLU A 573 33.57 -22.18 19.62
CA GLU A 573 34.79 -22.71 20.28
C GLU A 573 36.06 -22.00 19.78
N GLU A 574 36.18 -21.78 18.46
CA GLU A 574 37.34 -21.08 17.86
C GLU A 574 37.41 -19.62 18.36
N ALA A 575 36.26 -18.96 18.49
CA ALA A 575 36.15 -17.60 19.00
C ALA A 575 36.60 -17.52 20.46
N ALA A 576 36.09 -18.40 21.33
CA ALA A 576 36.50 -18.48 22.73
C ALA A 576 38.00 -18.75 22.87
N GLN A 577 38.52 -19.72 22.10
CA GLN A 577 39.95 -20.06 22.12
C GLN A 577 40.84 -18.91 21.63
N SER A 578 40.37 -18.09 20.68
CA SER A 578 41.11 -16.90 20.21
C SER A 578 41.36 -15.89 21.33
N VAL A 579 40.37 -15.67 22.20
CA VAL A 579 40.47 -14.76 23.36
C VAL A 579 41.46 -15.32 24.38
N VAL A 580 41.38 -16.63 24.67
CA VAL A 580 42.30 -17.32 25.60
C VAL A 580 43.74 -17.27 25.09
N ASN A 581 43.96 -17.55 23.81
CA ASN A 581 45.28 -17.52 23.18
C ASN A 581 45.92 -16.12 23.21
N ALA A 582 45.11 -15.07 23.15
CA ALA A 582 45.57 -13.69 23.27
C ALA A 582 45.90 -13.28 24.72
N GLY A 583 45.60 -14.11 25.72
CA GLY A 583 45.67 -13.75 27.14
C GLY A 583 44.69 -12.64 27.52
N ALA A 584 43.64 -12.45 26.71
CA ALA A 584 42.60 -11.47 26.96
C ALA A 584 41.50 -12.05 27.87
N THR A 585 40.65 -11.19 28.40
CA THR A 585 39.48 -11.60 29.18
C THR A 585 38.25 -10.93 28.59
N ALA A 586 37.26 -11.74 28.21
CA ALA A 586 35.98 -11.21 27.78
C ALA A 586 35.19 -10.70 28.98
N GLN A 587 34.42 -9.63 28.79
CA GLN A 587 33.53 -9.06 29.80
C GLN A 587 32.14 -8.92 29.20
N TRP A 588 31.11 -9.20 29.99
CA TRP A 588 29.73 -9.04 29.57
C TRP A 588 29.45 -7.58 29.18
N ASP A 589 29.06 -7.36 27.94
CA ASP A 589 28.62 -6.06 27.44
C ASP A 589 27.09 -6.00 27.46
N GLU A 590 26.54 -5.21 28.39
CA GLU A 590 25.10 -5.11 28.59
C GLU A 590 24.35 -4.57 27.36
N LYS A 591 25.02 -3.84 26.47
CA LYS A 591 24.38 -3.28 25.26
C LYS A 591 24.11 -4.36 24.22
N THR A 592 25.12 -5.19 23.95
CA THR A 592 25.01 -6.26 22.95
C THR A 592 24.48 -7.57 23.53
N GLN A 593 24.50 -7.72 24.87
CA GLN A 593 24.25 -8.97 25.60
C GLN A 593 25.17 -10.10 25.09
N GLN A 594 26.45 -9.79 24.98
CA GLN A 594 27.50 -10.71 24.56
C GLN A 594 28.75 -10.49 25.42
N ASN A 595 29.56 -11.54 25.55
CA ASN A 595 30.89 -11.39 26.15
C ASN A 595 31.84 -10.74 25.13
N TYR A 596 32.28 -9.53 25.42
CA TYR A 596 33.15 -8.74 24.54
C TYR A 596 34.60 -8.77 25.01
N ALA A 597 35.53 -8.99 24.08
CA ALA A 597 36.97 -8.90 24.33
C ALA A 597 37.66 -7.95 23.34
N LYS A 598 38.72 -7.29 23.83
CA LYS A 598 39.63 -6.49 23.02
C LYS A 598 41.06 -6.61 23.50
N TRP A 599 42.01 -6.59 22.58
CA TRP A 599 43.44 -6.57 22.91
C TRP A 599 44.25 -5.90 21.79
N SER A 600 45.45 -5.42 22.12
CA SER A 600 46.38 -4.84 21.14
C SER A 600 47.45 -5.87 20.79
N ALA A 601 47.59 -6.17 19.51
CA ALA A 601 48.60 -7.06 18.95
C ALA A 601 48.83 -6.68 17.48
N ASP A 602 49.94 -7.13 16.89
CA ASP A 602 50.25 -6.98 15.46
C ASP A 602 50.18 -5.54 14.91
N GLY A 603 50.41 -4.55 15.78
CA GLY A 603 50.33 -3.13 15.41
C GLY A 603 48.91 -2.58 15.26
N GLY A 604 47.89 -3.33 15.67
CA GLY A 604 46.49 -2.92 15.65
C GLY A 604 45.73 -3.33 16.92
N THR A 605 44.40 -3.27 16.83
CA THR A 605 43.49 -3.69 17.90
C THR A 605 42.59 -4.80 17.40
N TYR A 606 42.55 -5.91 18.13
CA TYR A 606 41.57 -6.96 17.91
C TYR A 606 40.32 -6.71 18.75
N ARG A 607 39.15 -7.03 18.19
CA ARG A 607 37.84 -6.97 18.87
C ARG A 607 37.00 -8.19 18.51
N ILE A 608 36.25 -8.70 19.48
CA ILE A 608 35.33 -9.82 19.26
C ILE A 608 34.17 -9.76 20.26
N TRP A 609 32.97 -10.10 19.78
CA TRP A 609 31.75 -10.25 20.57
C TRP A 609 31.34 -11.72 20.51
N LEU A 610 31.52 -12.46 21.60
CA LEU A 610 31.33 -13.91 21.59
C LEU A 610 29.85 -14.26 21.50
N GLU A 611 29.54 -15.27 20.67
CA GLU A 611 28.34 -16.06 20.83
C GLU A 611 28.68 -17.23 21.75
N ASP A 612 28.08 -17.25 22.93
CA ASP A 612 28.27 -18.26 23.97
C ASP A 612 26.92 -18.62 24.60
N ALA A 613 26.91 -19.56 25.53
CA ALA A 613 25.67 -19.97 26.19
C ALA A 613 24.91 -18.80 26.84
N GLN A 614 25.61 -17.80 27.37
CA GLN A 614 24.99 -16.65 28.02
C GLN A 614 24.33 -15.71 26.99
N SER A 615 24.99 -15.44 25.86
CA SER A 615 24.40 -14.62 24.78
C SER A 615 23.23 -15.32 24.11
N LEU A 616 23.34 -16.63 23.85
CA LEU A 616 22.26 -17.43 23.25
C LEU A 616 21.05 -17.49 24.19
N GLU A 617 21.24 -17.67 25.50
CA GLU A 617 20.13 -17.66 26.46
C GLU A 617 19.37 -16.33 26.45
N ALA A 618 20.08 -15.20 26.34
CA ALA A 618 19.45 -13.88 26.23
C ALA A 618 18.58 -13.75 24.97
N LYS A 619 19.06 -14.24 23.83
CA LYS A 619 18.31 -14.27 22.56
C LYS A 619 17.09 -15.19 22.64
N LEU A 620 17.25 -16.40 23.17
CA LEU A 620 16.17 -17.39 23.32
C LEU A 620 15.05 -16.88 24.23
N LYS A 621 15.36 -16.12 25.28
CA LYS A 621 14.35 -15.45 26.13
C LYS A 621 13.52 -14.43 25.35
N VAL A 622 14.12 -13.68 24.43
CA VAL A 622 13.39 -12.74 23.56
C VAL A 622 12.48 -13.50 22.60
N ILE A 623 12.99 -14.56 21.97
CA ILE A 623 12.23 -15.40 21.03
C ILE A 623 11.01 -16.01 21.73
N GLN A 624 11.22 -16.70 22.86
CA GLN A 624 10.14 -17.29 23.65
C GLN A 624 9.16 -16.21 24.17
N GLY A 625 9.66 -15.07 24.63
CA GLY A 625 8.85 -13.97 25.14
C GLY A 625 7.89 -13.37 24.11
N ASN A 626 8.26 -13.44 22.82
CA ASN A 626 7.42 -13.01 21.70
C ASN A 626 6.54 -14.14 21.13
N LYS A 627 6.64 -15.36 21.65
CA LYS A 627 5.86 -16.54 21.21
C LYS A 627 6.02 -16.81 19.71
N LEU A 628 7.26 -16.72 19.24
CA LEU A 628 7.59 -17.03 17.85
C LEU A 628 7.40 -18.53 17.57
N ALA A 629 7.20 -18.89 16.31
CA ALA A 629 7.07 -20.27 15.84
C ALA A 629 8.30 -21.11 16.20
N GLY A 630 9.48 -20.50 16.21
CA GLY A 630 10.70 -21.22 16.49
C GLY A 630 11.98 -20.39 16.47
N VAL A 631 13.10 -21.11 16.50
CA VAL A 631 14.46 -20.60 16.35
C VAL A 631 15.15 -21.38 15.22
N ALA A 632 16.04 -20.70 14.51
CA ALA A 632 16.89 -21.32 13.50
C ALA A 632 18.37 -20.96 13.71
N GLU A 633 19.30 -21.90 13.59
CA GLU A 633 20.72 -21.63 13.86
C GLU A 633 21.65 -21.73 12.65
N TRP A 634 22.35 -20.64 12.34
CA TRP A 634 23.37 -20.58 11.29
C TRP A 634 24.79 -20.68 11.87
N SER A 635 25.52 -21.77 11.67
CA SER A 635 25.10 -23.04 11.06
C SER A 635 25.75 -24.20 11.79
N LEU A 636 25.21 -25.40 11.57
CA LEU A 636 25.71 -26.63 12.16
C LEU A 636 27.21 -26.83 11.91
N GLY A 637 27.91 -27.30 12.94
CA GLY A 637 29.35 -27.49 12.95
C GLY A 637 30.14 -26.25 13.39
N ARG A 638 29.46 -25.16 13.79
CA ARG A 638 30.10 -23.94 14.33
C ARG A 638 29.80 -23.72 15.81
N GLU A 639 28.87 -24.48 16.37
CA GLU A 639 28.44 -24.41 17.76
C GLU A 639 29.36 -25.13 18.75
N GLU A 640 29.21 -24.80 20.03
CA GLU A 640 29.63 -25.68 21.12
C GLU A 640 28.49 -26.65 21.44
N SER A 641 28.76 -27.97 21.45
CA SER A 641 27.72 -29.00 21.68
C SER A 641 26.84 -28.79 22.92
N SER A 642 27.32 -28.11 23.96
CA SER A 642 26.54 -27.83 25.18
C SER A 642 25.35 -26.88 24.96
N VAL A 643 25.32 -26.09 23.89
CA VAL A 643 24.25 -25.12 23.65
C VAL A 643 22.93 -25.77 23.25
N TRP A 644 22.95 -26.97 22.69
CA TRP A 644 21.73 -27.69 22.29
C TRP A 644 20.78 -27.96 23.47
N LYS A 645 21.35 -28.29 24.63
CA LYS A 645 20.57 -28.48 25.87
C LYS A 645 19.96 -27.16 26.36
N LEU A 646 20.63 -26.03 26.11
CA LEU A 646 20.11 -24.71 26.43
C LEU A 646 18.95 -24.37 25.49
N ILE A 647 19.15 -24.50 24.17
CA ILE A 647 18.13 -24.21 23.15
C ILE A 647 16.85 -24.99 23.45
N SER A 648 16.97 -26.30 23.69
CA SER A 648 15.82 -27.18 24.01
C SER A 648 15.01 -26.74 25.22
N GLN A 649 15.54 -25.94 26.16
CA GLN A 649 14.75 -25.44 27.31
C GLN A 649 13.80 -24.30 26.94
N TYR A 650 14.00 -23.67 25.78
CA TYR A 650 13.23 -22.52 25.33
C TYR A 650 12.24 -22.84 24.21
N VAL A 651 12.54 -23.88 23.42
CA VAL A 651 11.77 -24.21 22.21
C VAL A 651 11.16 -25.62 22.20
N ASN A 652 11.36 -26.45 23.23
CA ASN A 652 10.77 -27.80 23.31
C ASN A 652 10.01 -28.04 24.62
#